data_AF-A0A930XDZ8-F1
#
_entry.id   AF-A0A930XDZ8-F1
#
_cell.length_a   1.000
_cell.length_b   1.000
_cell.length_c   1.000
_cell.angle_alpha   90.00
_cell.angle_beta   90.00
_cell.angle_gamma   90.00
#
_symmetry.space_group_name_H-M   'P 1'
#
loop_
_entity.id
_entity.type
_entity.pdbx_description
1 polymer ?
#
loop_
_entity_poly.entity_id
_entity_poly.type
_entity_poly.pdbx_seq_one_letter_code
_entity_poly.pdbx_strand_id
1 'polypeptide(L)'
;MNKLYQLLPPFHRQRDAENGRPLEALLQVIAEQLDIVEDNITQLYENWFIETCEDWVVPYIADLIGYTPVPEASEPGDISTPQGQLRNKILIPRRNVANTIHDRRRKGTLTLLERLARDVADWPGRAVEFYTLLGWMQNLNHQRLSRGQTVNLRQGQALNYLNTAFDKLAHSVELRSIASHRSMGKYNIPNIGLFIWRLKTYSVTQTPACCVEEIGSNCYTFSILGNDTSLYNRPQAEVTLAELNLPVPITRRFLEAHKTEFYGEGKSLQIWIGNPKKLVTPECIVVANLTNWHYRPLPGKIAVDPELGRLVFAPGHLPKKGVWVYYQYGFSADIGGGEYNRFLYQPQQYAFYQVGESVQYKTITAALEQWQRENPSYAVIEITDSGVYVEQLNICLRENQSLQLRSANLKRPVIRLLNWHPDLPDGLSISGGKGSRFTLDGLMVAGRCIKIEGDLNSVTIRHSTLVPGWGLHCDCEPHRSAEASIELSNTKTRLTVEHSIIGSIEINLNEVNLDPLPVTISDSIVDATSNELDAISGPGCVVAHSVLTILRSTVFGKIHTHAIALAENSLFNGLVKVARRQYGCIRFCYVPPCSRTPRRYNCQPDLVKAAVAEKIQQGELITEEQESERVKPQYNSIRYGRSTYCQLAATCAEEIKRGADDESEMGVFHNLYQPQRTANLQRHLNEYTPAGAEVGIIYAS
;
A
#
# COMPACT_ATOMS: atom_id res chain seq x y z
N MET A 1 -5.97 -42.09 10.34
CA MET A 1 -6.45 -43.44 10.74
C MET A 1 -7.97 -43.36 10.67
N ASN A 2 -8.62 -44.23 9.90
CA ASN A 2 -10.05 -44.08 9.57
C ASN A 2 -10.96 -44.34 10.78
N LYS A 3 -11.67 -43.30 11.22
CA LYS A 3 -12.56 -43.29 12.41
C LYS A 3 -13.71 -44.30 12.26
N LEU A 4 -14.29 -44.42 11.05
CA LEU A 4 -15.36 -45.38 10.76
C LEU A 4 -14.86 -46.82 10.76
N TYR A 5 -13.66 -47.07 10.23
CA TYR A 5 -13.06 -48.41 10.24
C TYR A 5 -12.79 -48.89 11.68
N GLN A 6 -12.42 -47.99 12.59
CA GLN A 6 -12.19 -48.33 14.00
C GLN A 6 -13.47 -48.72 14.75
N LEU A 7 -14.64 -48.24 14.31
CA LEU A 7 -15.93 -48.60 14.87
C LEU A 7 -16.38 -50.02 14.48
N LEU A 8 -15.72 -50.66 13.49
CA LEU A 8 -16.03 -52.03 13.10
C LEU A 8 -15.54 -53.07 14.13
N PRO A 9 -16.31 -54.14 14.37
CA PRO A 9 -15.87 -55.25 15.19
C PRO A 9 -14.52 -55.82 14.72
N PRO A 10 -13.62 -56.23 15.64
CA PRO A 10 -12.27 -56.71 15.31
C PRO A 10 -12.24 -57.84 14.27
N PHE A 11 -13.23 -58.74 14.30
CA PHE A 11 -13.34 -59.86 13.35
C PHE A 11 -13.41 -59.40 11.89
N HIS A 12 -14.17 -58.34 11.58
CA HIS A 12 -14.27 -57.80 10.22
C HIS A 12 -12.98 -57.11 9.78
N ARG A 13 -12.29 -56.43 10.70
CA ARG A 13 -11.01 -55.78 10.43
C ARG A 13 -9.88 -56.79 10.14
N GLN A 14 -9.88 -57.93 10.83
CA GLN A 14 -8.93 -59.02 10.57
C GLN A 14 -9.16 -59.63 9.18
N ARG A 15 -10.42 -59.94 8.84
CA ARG A 15 -10.78 -60.48 7.52
C ARG A 15 -10.48 -59.51 6.38
N ASP A 16 -10.66 -58.21 6.59
CA ASP A 16 -10.34 -57.20 5.59
C ASP A 16 -8.82 -57.09 5.38
N ALA A 17 -8.04 -57.13 6.48
CA ALA A 17 -6.58 -57.15 6.40
C ALA A 17 -6.05 -58.38 5.64
N GLU A 18 -6.69 -59.54 5.79
CA GLU A 18 -6.35 -60.77 5.04
C GLU A 18 -6.65 -60.65 3.53
N ASN A 19 -7.65 -59.84 3.14
CA ASN A 19 -8.06 -59.65 1.75
C ASN A 19 -7.48 -58.39 1.07
N GLY A 20 -6.44 -57.78 1.66
CA GLY A 20 -5.79 -56.60 1.08
C GLY A 20 -6.48 -55.27 1.35
N ARG A 21 -7.33 -55.19 2.38
CA ARG A 21 -7.98 -53.97 2.92
C ARG A 21 -8.96 -53.20 2.00
N PRO A 22 -9.77 -53.86 1.14
CA PRO A 22 -10.74 -53.15 0.31
C PRO A 22 -11.85 -52.43 1.11
N LEU A 23 -12.25 -52.96 2.28
CA LEU A 23 -13.27 -52.32 3.13
C LEU A 23 -12.72 -51.08 3.83
N GLU A 24 -11.46 -51.11 4.30
CA GLU A 24 -10.77 -49.92 4.83
C GLU A 24 -10.72 -48.79 3.79
N ALA A 25 -10.39 -49.12 2.53
CA ALA A 25 -10.35 -48.16 1.43
C ALA A 25 -11.74 -47.57 1.10
N LEU A 26 -12.79 -48.40 1.04
CA LEU A 26 -14.16 -47.92 0.82
C LEU A 26 -14.64 -47.02 1.97
N LEU A 27 -14.42 -47.45 3.21
CA LEU A 27 -14.78 -46.66 4.38
C LEU A 27 -13.96 -45.38 4.48
N GLN A 28 -12.78 -45.32 3.87
CA GLN A 28 -11.97 -44.09 3.85
C GLN A 28 -12.65 -43.04 2.99
N VAL A 29 -13.09 -43.42 1.80
CA VAL A 29 -13.85 -42.51 0.92
C VAL A 29 -15.17 -42.07 1.57
N ILE A 30 -15.86 -42.97 2.29
CA ILE A 30 -17.08 -42.61 3.03
C ILE A 30 -16.76 -41.68 4.21
N ALA A 31 -15.68 -41.94 4.94
CA ALA A 31 -15.25 -41.08 6.04
C ALA A 31 -14.91 -39.66 5.56
N GLU A 32 -14.26 -39.52 4.41
CA GLU A 32 -13.98 -38.21 3.81
C GLU A 32 -15.27 -37.41 3.53
N GLN A 33 -16.35 -38.06 3.07
CA GLN A 33 -17.63 -37.40 2.87
C GLN A 33 -18.35 -37.10 4.20
N LEU A 34 -18.23 -37.98 5.19
CA LEU A 34 -18.77 -37.74 6.53
C LEU A 34 -18.09 -36.54 7.18
N ASP A 35 -16.76 -36.45 7.09
CA ASP A 35 -15.97 -35.35 7.65
C ASP A 35 -16.42 -34.01 7.03
N ILE A 36 -16.67 -33.95 5.71
CA ILE A 36 -17.21 -32.76 5.04
C ILE A 36 -18.58 -32.35 5.62
N VAL A 37 -19.45 -33.31 5.90
CA VAL A 37 -20.78 -33.05 6.45
C VAL A 37 -20.69 -32.63 7.93
N GLU A 38 -19.85 -33.29 8.74
CA GLU A 38 -19.59 -32.92 10.13
C GLU A 38 -19.00 -31.50 10.21
N ASP A 39 -18.06 -31.16 9.34
CA ASP A 39 -17.46 -29.83 9.23
C ASP A 39 -18.51 -28.80 8.82
N ASN A 40 -19.38 -29.12 7.85
CA ASN A 40 -20.46 -28.23 7.42
C ASN A 40 -21.49 -27.96 8.54
N ILE A 41 -21.87 -29.01 9.30
CA ILE A 41 -22.76 -28.87 10.47
C ILE A 41 -22.09 -28.03 11.55
N THR A 42 -20.81 -28.26 11.82
CA THR A 42 -20.04 -27.48 12.79
C THR A 42 -20.01 -26.02 12.36
N GLN A 43 -19.70 -25.75 11.07
CA GLN A 43 -19.71 -24.41 10.52
C GLN A 43 -21.10 -23.75 10.59
N LEU A 44 -22.18 -24.52 10.42
CA LEU A 44 -23.54 -24.01 10.56
C LEU A 44 -23.85 -23.54 12.00
N TYR A 45 -23.32 -24.22 13.01
CA TYR A 45 -23.41 -23.76 14.40
C TYR A 45 -22.53 -22.53 14.65
N GLU A 46 -21.31 -22.51 14.12
CA GLU A 46 -20.43 -21.33 14.18
C GLU A 46 -21.06 -20.10 13.49
N ASN A 47 -21.87 -20.33 12.45
CA ASN A 47 -22.61 -19.29 11.74
C ASN A 47 -23.63 -18.53 12.60
N TRP A 48 -23.95 -18.99 13.82
CA TRP A 48 -24.81 -18.26 14.76
C TRP A 48 -24.07 -17.16 15.53
N PHE A 49 -22.74 -17.20 15.60
CA PHE A 49 -21.94 -16.25 16.37
C PHE A 49 -21.19 -15.30 15.43
N ILE A 50 -21.25 -14.00 15.70
CA ILE A 50 -20.64 -12.99 14.82
C ILE A 50 -19.12 -13.14 14.75
N GLU A 51 -18.49 -13.66 15.79
CA GLU A 51 -17.04 -13.89 15.89
C GLU A 51 -16.57 -15.01 14.97
N THR A 52 -17.37 -16.08 14.79
CA THR A 52 -16.95 -17.31 14.11
C THR A 52 -17.72 -17.63 12.83
N CYS A 53 -18.82 -16.92 12.56
CA CYS A 53 -19.59 -17.09 11.34
C CYS A 53 -18.76 -16.82 10.08
N GLU A 54 -19.21 -17.38 8.95
CA GLU A 54 -18.70 -17.04 7.63
C GLU A 54 -19.11 -15.62 7.22
N ASP A 55 -18.29 -14.97 6.39
CA ASP A 55 -18.50 -13.58 5.98
C ASP A 55 -19.85 -13.34 5.27
N TRP A 56 -20.39 -14.36 4.58
CA TRP A 56 -21.69 -14.27 3.90
C TRP A 56 -22.88 -14.25 4.87
N VAL A 57 -22.71 -14.70 6.12
CA VAL A 57 -23.77 -14.75 7.15
C VAL A 57 -23.92 -13.42 7.89
N VAL A 58 -22.85 -12.62 7.95
CA VAL A 58 -22.79 -11.33 8.64
C VAL A 58 -23.98 -10.41 8.31
N PRO A 59 -24.40 -10.23 7.03
CA PRO A 59 -25.55 -9.40 6.69
C PRO A 59 -26.87 -9.87 7.31
N TYR A 60 -27.06 -11.18 7.50
CA TYR A 60 -28.27 -11.74 8.11
C TYR A 60 -28.31 -11.49 9.61
N ILE A 61 -27.17 -11.63 10.30
CA ILE A 61 -27.03 -11.25 11.72
C ILE A 61 -27.28 -9.74 11.87
N ALA A 62 -26.77 -8.95 10.94
CA ALA A 62 -26.96 -7.50 10.91
C ALA A 62 -28.46 -7.14 10.82
N ASP A 63 -29.22 -7.78 9.93
CA ASP A 63 -30.65 -7.55 9.78
C ASP A 63 -31.43 -7.89 11.07
N LEU A 64 -31.07 -8.99 11.76
CA LEU A 64 -31.68 -9.39 13.03
C LEU A 64 -31.57 -8.30 14.11
N ILE A 65 -30.46 -7.57 14.16
CA ILE A 65 -30.22 -6.50 15.14
C ILE A 65 -30.68 -5.12 14.63
N GLY A 66 -31.37 -5.07 13.49
CA GLY A 66 -31.81 -3.83 12.85
C GLY A 66 -30.65 -2.96 12.40
N TYR A 67 -29.56 -3.56 11.92
CA TYR A 67 -28.47 -2.86 11.26
C TYR A 67 -28.91 -2.52 9.83
N THR A 68 -28.91 -1.24 9.48
CA THR A 68 -29.30 -0.81 8.14
C THR A 68 -28.06 -0.54 7.29
N PRO A 69 -27.76 -1.35 6.26
CA PRO A 69 -26.67 -1.04 5.33
C PRO A 69 -26.96 0.26 4.58
N VAL A 70 -25.91 0.93 4.12
CA VAL A 70 -26.02 2.27 3.51
C VAL A 70 -26.29 2.14 2.01
N PRO A 71 -27.42 2.63 1.47
CA PRO A 71 -27.67 2.60 0.03
C PRO A 71 -26.66 3.46 -0.75
N GLU A 72 -26.21 4.58 -0.16
CA GLU A 72 -25.23 5.53 -0.72
C GLU A 72 -23.78 5.01 -0.74
N ALA A 73 -23.52 3.85 -0.11
CA ALA A 73 -22.24 3.15 -0.16
C ALA A 73 -22.24 2.03 -1.22
N SER A 74 -23.26 2.01 -2.08
CA SER A 74 -23.47 1.07 -3.18
C SER A 74 -24.02 -0.31 -2.75
N GLU A 75 -24.64 -1.04 -3.68
CA GLU A 75 -25.28 -2.34 -3.39
C GLU A 75 -24.27 -3.45 -3.06
N PRO A 76 -24.61 -4.43 -2.19
CA PRO A 76 -23.77 -5.59 -1.94
C PRO A 76 -23.37 -6.30 -3.23
N GLY A 77 -22.09 -6.70 -3.33
CA GLY A 77 -21.57 -7.43 -4.48
C GLY A 77 -21.91 -8.92 -4.44
N ASP A 78 -21.68 -9.62 -5.56
CA ASP A 78 -21.89 -11.05 -5.67
C ASP A 78 -20.95 -11.84 -4.73
N ILE A 79 -21.53 -12.60 -3.81
CA ILE A 79 -20.86 -13.42 -2.80
C ILE A 79 -20.01 -14.53 -3.45
N SER A 80 -20.32 -14.93 -4.68
CA SER A 80 -19.53 -15.93 -5.42
C SER A 80 -18.16 -15.40 -5.87
N THR A 81 -18.02 -14.08 -5.97
CA THR A 81 -16.80 -13.44 -6.46
C THR A 81 -15.92 -12.94 -5.30
N PRO A 82 -14.58 -13.11 -5.37
CA PRO A 82 -13.69 -12.56 -4.33
C PRO A 82 -13.83 -11.05 -4.14
N GLN A 83 -14.10 -10.31 -5.23
CA GLN A 83 -14.33 -8.87 -5.19
C GLN A 83 -15.63 -8.51 -4.47
N GLY A 84 -16.73 -9.21 -4.78
CA GLY A 84 -17.99 -9.00 -4.08
C GLY A 84 -17.89 -9.33 -2.59
N GLN A 85 -17.15 -10.38 -2.20
CA GLN A 85 -16.87 -10.69 -0.80
C GLN A 85 -16.08 -9.57 -0.09
N LEU A 86 -15.01 -9.06 -0.72
CA LEU A 86 -14.21 -7.95 -0.17
C LEU A 86 -15.06 -6.69 0.00
N ARG A 87 -15.87 -6.36 -1.00
CA ARG A 87 -16.80 -5.23 -0.95
C ARG A 87 -17.82 -5.39 0.17
N ASN A 88 -18.46 -6.56 0.29
CA ASN A 88 -19.44 -6.84 1.33
C ASN A 88 -18.84 -6.73 2.74
N LYS A 89 -17.60 -7.18 2.93
CA LYS A 89 -16.86 -7.05 4.19
C LYS A 89 -16.64 -5.59 4.60
N ILE A 90 -16.56 -4.68 3.64
CA ILE A 90 -16.35 -3.25 3.88
C ILE A 90 -17.69 -2.51 4.08
N LEU A 91 -18.73 -2.90 3.34
CA LEU A 91 -20.08 -2.33 3.49
C LEU A 91 -20.74 -2.73 4.80
N ILE A 92 -20.54 -3.98 5.23
CA ILE A 92 -21.09 -4.54 6.46
C ILE A 92 -19.94 -5.12 7.30
N PRO A 93 -19.17 -4.27 8.00
CA PRO A 93 -18.06 -4.74 8.81
C PRO A 93 -18.55 -5.59 9.98
N ARG A 94 -18.01 -6.81 10.10
CA ARG A 94 -18.28 -7.75 11.21
C ARG A 94 -18.14 -7.08 12.58
N ARG A 95 -17.10 -6.26 12.76
CA ARG A 95 -16.81 -5.55 14.01
C ARG A 95 -17.89 -4.54 14.39
N ASN A 96 -18.45 -3.83 13.40
CA ASN A 96 -19.54 -2.89 13.59
C ASN A 96 -20.84 -3.62 13.98
N VAL A 97 -21.17 -4.69 13.25
CA VAL A 97 -22.34 -5.54 13.54
C VAL A 97 -22.28 -6.08 14.97
N ALA A 98 -21.14 -6.63 15.38
CA ALA A 98 -20.93 -7.16 16.73
C ALA A 98 -21.16 -6.09 17.83
N ASN A 99 -20.71 -4.85 17.59
CA ASN A 99 -20.74 -3.79 18.60
C ASN A 99 -22.01 -2.91 18.55
N THR A 100 -22.87 -3.08 17.55
CA THR A 100 -24.04 -2.20 17.31
C THR A 100 -24.91 -2.02 18.57
N ILE A 101 -25.25 -3.10 19.29
CA ILE A 101 -26.07 -3.02 20.51
C ILE A 101 -25.36 -2.20 21.61
N HIS A 102 -24.07 -2.45 21.77
CA HIS A 102 -23.25 -1.77 22.77
C HIS A 102 -23.09 -0.28 22.45
N ASP A 103 -22.89 0.05 21.19
CA ASP A 103 -22.72 1.42 20.72
C ASP A 103 -24.03 2.21 20.83
N ARG A 104 -25.18 1.58 20.55
CA ARG A 104 -26.51 2.19 20.76
C ARG A 104 -26.76 2.57 22.22
N ARG A 105 -26.23 1.80 23.17
CA ARG A 105 -26.30 2.12 24.61
C ARG A 105 -25.42 3.31 25.01
N ARG A 106 -24.44 3.70 24.19
CA ARG A 106 -23.46 4.78 24.46
C ARG A 106 -23.56 5.96 23.50
N LYS A 107 -24.73 6.12 22.84
CA LYS A 107 -25.02 7.25 21.94
C LYS A 107 -24.66 8.58 22.60
N GLY A 108 -24.02 9.45 21.82
CA GLY A 108 -23.64 10.79 22.26
C GLY A 108 -22.35 10.91 23.05
N THR A 109 -21.57 9.84 23.21
CA THR A 109 -20.24 9.91 23.85
C THR A 109 -19.14 10.20 22.83
N LEU A 110 -18.17 11.04 23.20
CA LEU A 110 -17.05 11.41 22.32
C LEU A 110 -16.18 10.19 21.93
N THR A 111 -15.92 9.30 22.89
CA THR A 111 -15.14 8.08 22.68
C THR A 111 -15.81 7.10 21.73
N LEU A 112 -17.15 7.13 21.62
CA LEU A 112 -17.86 6.32 20.65
C LEU A 112 -17.54 6.77 19.22
N LEU A 113 -17.36 8.07 18.95
CA LEU A 113 -17.02 8.55 17.60
C LEU A 113 -15.66 8.00 17.13
N GLU A 114 -14.68 7.95 18.04
CA GLU A 114 -13.36 7.34 17.77
C GLU A 114 -13.47 5.84 17.52
N ARG A 115 -14.32 5.16 18.28
CA ARG A 115 -14.59 3.73 18.09
C ARG A 115 -15.30 3.46 16.77
N LEU A 116 -16.28 4.27 16.38
CA LEU A 116 -16.99 4.13 15.11
C LEU A 116 -16.03 4.23 13.92
N ALA A 117 -15.04 5.15 13.96
CA ALA A 117 -14.01 5.21 12.92
C ALA A 117 -13.28 3.86 12.74
N ARG A 118 -12.96 3.18 13.84
CA ARG A 118 -12.28 1.89 13.84
C ARG A 118 -13.21 0.73 13.49
N ASP A 119 -14.42 0.71 14.02
CA ASP A 119 -15.34 -0.41 13.88
C ASP A 119 -16.01 -0.41 12.49
N VAL A 120 -16.28 0.77 11.91
CA VAL A 120 -16.93 0.95 10.61
C VAL A 120 -15.92 1.02 9.46
N ALA A 121 -14.89 1.86 9.58
CA ALA A 121 -13.98 2.18 8.48
C ALA A 121 -12.58 1.55 8.63
N ASP A 122 -12.32 0.83 9.73
CA ASP A 122 -10.99 0.32 10.10
C ASP A 122 -9.91 1.42 10.11
N TRP A 123 -10.32 2.64 10.49
CA TRP A 123 -9.42 3.79 10.60
C TRP A 123 -9.22 4.17 12.07
N PRO A 124 -7.96 4.32 12.51
CA PRO A 124 -7.68 5.01 13.76
C PRO A 124 -8.24 6.43 13.70
N GLY A 125 -8.96 6.82 14.74
CA GLY A 125 -9.62 8.12 14.82
C GLY A 125 -9.42 8.79 16.17
N ARG A 126 -9.49 10.12 16.16
CA ARG A 126 -9.49 10.97 17.37
C ARG A 126 -10.56 12.04 17.23
N ALA A 127 -11.45 12.11 18.21
CA ALA A 127 -12.55 13.07 18.21
C ALA A 127 -12.18 14.28 19.06
N VAL A 128 -12.39 15.47 18.52
CA VAL A 128 -12.05 16.74 19.14
C VAL A 128 -13.28 17.63 19.18
N GLU A 129 -13.63 18.07 20.38
CA GLU A 129 -14.70 19.04 20.61
C GLU A 129 -14.20 20.47 20.32
N PHE A 130 -14.59 21.07 19.20
CA PHE A 130 -14.02 22.35 18.79
C PHE A 130 -14.43 23.53 19.68
N TYR A 131 -15.59 23.46 20.35
CA TYR A 131 -15.99 24.47 21.33
C TYR A 131 -14.97 24.62 22.48
N THR A 132 -14.16 23.59 22.75
CA THR A 132 -13.12 23.63 23.79
C THR A 132 -11.92 24.47 23.39
N LEU A 133 -11.71 24.65 22.09
CA LEU A 133 -10.63 25.43 21.48
C LEU A 133 -11.06 26.86 21.13
N LEU A 134 -12.29 27.27 21.43
CA LEU A 134 -12.72 28.65 21.18
C LEU A 134 -12.13 29.62 22.19
N GLY A 135 -11.65 30.76 21.69
CA GLY A 135 -11.37 31.93 22.53
C GLY A 135 -12.66 32.46 23.16
N TRP A 136 -12.67 32.65 24.47
CA TRP A 136 -13.84 33.14 25.20
C TRP A 136 -13.45 34.11 26.31
N MET A 137 -14.18 35.24 26.42
CA MET A 137 -14.22 36.12 27.59
C MET A 137 -14.92 35.44 28.77
N GLN A 138 -14.14 35.07 29.79
CA GLN A 138 -14.60 34.18 30.86
C GLN A 138 -15.38 34.92 31.96
N ASN A 139 -16.38 34.26 32.52
CA ASN A 139 -17.06 34.75 33.72
C ASN A 139 -16.12 34.62 34.93
N LEU A 140 -16.05 35.65 35.79
CA LEU A 140 -15.20 35.66 36.98
C LEU A 140 -15.49 34.52 37.95
N ASN A 141 -16.72 34.00 37.98
CA ASN A 141 -17.13 32.88 38.83
C ASN A 141 -16.70 31.50 38.28
N HIS A 142 -16.30 31.41 37.00
CA HIS A 142 -15.94 30.15 36.34
C HIS A 142 -14.72 30.31 35.44
N GLN A 143 -13.56 30.49 36.07
CA GLN A 143 -12.29 30.67 35.38
C GLN A 143 -11.73 29.33 34.91
N ARG A 144 -11.48 29.23 33.60
CA ARG A 144 -10.77 28.14 32.92
C ARG A 144 -9.46 28.68 32.38
N LEU A 145 -8.44 28.72 33.23
CA LEU A 145 -7.14 29.32 32.92
C LEU A 145 -6.44 28.68 31.71
N SER A 146 -6.81 27.45 31.32
CA SER A 146 -6.28 26.74 30.15
C SER A 146 -6.99 27.09 28.82
N ARG A 147 -8.11 27.84 28.83
CA ARG A 147 -8.88 28.18 27.62
C ARG A 147 -8.77 29.67 27.28
N GLY A 148 -8.65 30.00 25.99
CA GLY A 148 -8.63 31.40 25.54
C GLY A 148 -7.31 32.15 25.81
N GLN A 149 -6.19 31.44 25.98
CA GLN A 149 -4.88 32.07 26.10
C GLN A 149 -4.40 32.64 24.76
N THR A 150 -3.67 33.75 24.81
CA THR A 150 -2.89 34.22 23.65
C THR A 150 -1.81 33.21 23.30
N VAL A 151 -1.58 32.96 22.02
CA VAL A 151 -0.58 32.00 21.54
C VAL A 151 0.82 32.37 22.04
N ASN A 152 1.44 31.49 22.82
CA ASN A 152 2.81 31.67 23.30
C ASN A 152 3.81 31.10 22.29
N LEU A 153 4.51 31.99 21.58
CA LEU A 153 5.49 31.59 20.55
C LEU A 153 6.70 30.81 21.10
N ARG A 154 6.92 30.82 22.42
CA ARG A 154 7.99 30.04 23.07
C ARG A 154 7.61 28.57 23.25
N GLN A 155 6.31 28.26 23.28
CA GLN A 155 5.80 26.89 23.44
C GLN A 155 5.71 26.18 22.10
N GLY A 156 6.86 25.91 21.47
CA GLY A 156 6.81 25.39 20.12
C GLY A 156 6.29 23.95 19.96
N GLN A 157 6.14 23.16 21.04
CA GLN A 157 5.38 21.90 20.95
C GLN A 157 3.89 22.16 20.71
N ALA A 158 3.30 23.14 21.41
CA ALA A 158 1.91 23.55 21.16
C ALA A 158 1.74 24.12 19.75
N LEU A 159 2.73 24.85 19.23
CA LEU A 159 2.72 25.33 17.85
C LEU A 159 2.79 24.20 16.82
N ASN A 160 3.55 23.13 17.09
CA ASN A 160 3.60 21.96 16.19
C ASN A 160 2.25 21.25 16.08
N TYR A 161 1.39 21.36 17.10
CA TYR A 161 0.05 20.76 17.10
C TYR A 161 -1.05 21.65 16.52
N LEU A 162 -0.72 22.88 16.09
CA LEU A 162 -1.69 23.81 15.52
C LEU A 162 -2.44 23.17 14.34
N ASN A 163 -3.77 23.28 14.34
CA ASN A 163 -4.68 22.69 13.34
C ASN A 163 -4.67 21.15 13.24
N THR A 164 -4.03 20.45 14.18
CA THR A 164 -4.04 18.98 14.26
C THR A 164 -5.08 18.49 15.28
N ALA A 165 -5.23 17.16 15.39
CA ALA A 165 -6.09 16.53 16.41
C ALA A 165 -5.61 16.75 17.86
N PHE A 166 -4.41 17.31 18.05
CA PHE A 166 -3.79 17.57 19.34
C PHE A 166 -3.66 19.06 19.64
N ASP A 167 -4.31 19.91 18.84
CA ASP A 167 -4.33 21.35 19.05
C ASP A 167 -4.92 21.68 20.43
N LYS A 168 -4.30 22.67 21.08
CA LYS A 168 -4.70 23.21 22.39
C LYS A 168 -4.82 24.73 22.36
N LEU A 169 -4.51 25.36 21.24
CA LEU A 169 -4.52 26.80 21.08
C LEU A 169 -5.94 27.31 20.88
N ALA A 170 -6.17 28.55 21.32
CA ALA A 170 -7.45 29.20 21.17
C ALA A 170 -7.64 29.74 19.75
N HIS A 171 -8.81 29.50 19.17
CA HIS A 171 -9.20 29.93 17.84
C HIS A 171 -10.42 30.86 17.88
N SER A 172 -10.53 31.69 16.85
CA SER A 172 -11.72 32.50 16.61
C SER A 172 -12.89 31.63 16.12
N VAL A 173 -14.11 32.07 16.40
CA VAL A 173 -15.33 31.36 15.97
C VAL A 173 -15.45 31.39 14.45
N GLU A 174 -15.68 30.23 13.86
CA GLU A 174 -16.11 30.04 12.48
C GLU A 174 -17.60 29.71 12.44
N LEU A 175 -18.39 30.51 11.71
CA LEU A 175 -19.85 30.32 11.63
C LEU A 175 -20.28 29.21 10.66
N ARG A 176 -19.35 28.67 9.87
CA ARG A 176 -19.65 27.64 8.87
C ARG A 176 -19.84 26.28 9.56
N SER A 177 -20.77 25.48 9.03
CA SER A 177 -20.97 24.10 9.46
C SER A 177 -19.76 23.24 9.11
N ILE A 178 -19.43 22.28 9.98
CA ILE A 178 -18.39 21.29 9.70
C ILE A 178 -18.85 20.23 8.68
N ALA A 179 -20.16 20.05 8.52
CA ALA A 179 -20.77 19.16 7.52
C ALA A 179 -20.96 19.83 6.14
N SER A 180 -20.51 21.08 5.98
CA SER A 180 -20.63 21.84 4.73
C SER A 180 -19.80 21.22 3.60
N HIS A 181 -20.46 20.88 2.49
CA HIS A 181 -19.84 20.31 1.28
C HIS A 181 -19.01 21.32 0.47
N ARG A 182 -19.22 22.64 0.65
CA ARG A 182 -18.49 23.69 -0.11
C ARG A 182 -17.30 24.23 0.63
N SER A 183 -17.50 24.59 1.90
CA SER A 183 -16.44 25.11 2.76
C SER A 183 -16.71 24.71 4.20
N MET A 184 -15.86 23.82 4.70
CA MET A 184 -15.94 23.28 6.05
C MET A 184 -15.54 24.35 7.07
N GLY A 185 -16.39 24.60 8.06
CA GLY A 185 -16.03 25.37 9.26
C GLY A 185 -15.64 24.46 10.40
N LYS A 186 -14.49 24.70 11.04
CA LYS A 186 -14.03 23.83 12.14
C LYS A 186 -14.48 24.36 13.49
N TYR A 187 -14.03 25.56 13.83
CA TYR A 187 -14.10 26.10 15.19
C TYR A 187 -15.46 26.71 15.51
N ASN A 188 -16.44 25.91 15.93
CA ASN A 188 -17.76 26.38 16.36
C ASN A 188 -18.28 25.56 17.55
N ILE A 189 -19.30 26.06 18.26
CA ILE A 189 -19.91 25.41 19.42
C ILE A 189 -20.50 24.02 19.08
N PRO A 190 -21.33 23.85 18.02
CA PRO A 190 -21.90 22.55 17.69
C PRO A 190 -20.90 21.59 17.03
N ASN A 191 -19.73 22.08 16.59
CA ASN A 191 -18.84 21.31 15.73
C ASN A 191 -17.93 20.37 16.53
N ILE A 192 -17.87 19.12 16.08
CA ILE A 192 -16.96 18.09 16.56
C ILE A 192 -16.15 17.57 15.37
N GLY A 193 -14.82 17.60 15.47
CA GLY A 193 -13.93 17.07 14.43
C GLY A 193 -13.52 15.65 14.74
N LEU A 194 -13.84 14.72 13.84
CA LEU A 194 -13.28 13.37 13.88
C LEU A 194 -12.07 13.31 12.94
N PHE A 195 -10.87 13.38 13.51
CA PHE A 195 -9.64 13.20 12.77
C PHE A 195 -9.39 11.73 12.52
N ILE A 196 -9.21 11.34 11.26
CA ILE A 196 -8.96 9.95 10.85
C ILE A 196 -7.62 9.81 10.12
N TRP A 197 -6.95 8.68 10.37
CA TRP A 197 -5.70 8.33 9.70
C TRP A 197 -5.94 7.18 8.73
N ARG A 198 -5.77 7.45 7.43
CA ARG A 198 -5.90 6.44 6.37
C ARG A 198 -4.62 5.65 6.14
N LEU A 199 -3.48 6.19 6.56
CA LEU A 199 -2.18 5.56 6.38
C LEU A 199 -1.99 4.43 7.40
N LYS A 200 -1.46 3.30 6.91
CA LYS A 200 -0.95 2.22 7.73
C LYS A 200 0.54 2.43 8.00
N THR A 201 1.03 1.80 9.06
CA THR A 201 2.45 1.81 9.43
C THR A 201 3.09 0.49 9.09
N TYR A 202 4.23 0.54 8.40
CA TYR A 202 4.98 -0.62 7.94
C TYR A 202 6.37 -0.62 8.56
N SER A 203 6.82 -1.79 9.00
CA SER A 203 8.15 -1.96 9.55
C SER A 203 9.20 -2.05 8.45
N VAL A 204 10.42 -1.65 8.82
CA VAL A 204 11.65 -1.99 8.09
C VAL A 204 12.60 -2.60 9.10
N THR A 205 12.83 -3.91 9.01
CA THR A 205 13.60 -4.66 10.02
C THR A 205 15.05 -4.86 9.61
N GLN A 206 15.97 -4.42 10.48
CA GLN A 206 17.41 -4.68 10.38
C GLN A 206 18.04 -4.36 9.01
N THR A 207 17.54 -3.35 8.31
CA THR A 207 18.12 -2.89 7.04
C THR A 207 19.34 -2.00 7.32
N PRO A 208 20.42 -2.09 6.53
CA PRO A 208 21.54 -1.15 6.63
C PRO A 208 21.09 0.28 6.31
N ALA A 209 21.61 1.25 7.06
CA ALA A 209 21.40 2.67 6.75
C ALA A 209 22.23 3.09 5.53
N CYS A 210 21.70 3.96 4.68
CA CYS A 210 22.44 4.46 3.52
C CYS A 210 23.39 5.58 3.96
N CYS A 211 24.69 5.46 3.66
CA CYS A 211 25.64 6.54 3.81
C CYS A 211 25.49 7.53 2.64
N VAL A 212 25.35 8.82 2.93
CA VAL A 212 25.27 9.89 1.92
C VAL A 212 26.65 10.54 1.79
N GLU A 213 27.54 9.85 1.08
CA GLU A 213 28.95 10.24 0.96
C GLU A 213 29.13 11.60 0.28
N GLU A 214 28.21 12.01 -0.60
CA GLU A 214 28.20 13.31 -1.26
C GLU A 214 28.19 14.48 -0.26
N ILE A 215 27.57 14.28 0.90
CA ILE A 215 27.45 15.31 1.95
C ILE A 215 28.54 15.13 3.01
N GLY A 216 28.81 13.89 3.38
CA GLY A 216 29.91 13.56 4.28
C GLY A 216 29.85 12.12 4.76
N SER A 217 31.01 11.54 5.05
CA SER A 217 31.15 10.14 5.49
C SER A 217 30.45 9.81 6.81
N ASN A 218 29.99 10.82 7.56
CA ASN A 218 29.25 10.68 8.80
C ASN A 218 27.74 10.90 8.66
N CYS A 219 27.23 11.13 7.45
CA CYS A 219 25.83 11.43 7.17
C CYS A 219 25.12 10.19 6.63
N TYR A 220 24.01 9.80 7.26
CA TYR A 220 23.26 8.59 6.92
C TYR A 220 21.76 8.88 6.87
N THR A 221 21.03 8.07 6.10
CA THR A 221 19.56 8.06 6.07
C THR A 221 19.02 6.70 6.49
N PHE A 222 17.80 6.70 7.04
CA PHE A 222 17.10 5.47 7.42
C PHE A 222 16.67 4.66 6.18
N SER A 223 16.32 5.34 5.08
CA SER A 223 16.02 4.66 3.81
C SER A 223 17.31 4.21 3.12
N ILE A 224 17.36 2.94 2.73
CA ILE A 224 18.46 2.39 1.92
C ILE A 224 18.59 3.06 0.54
N LEU A 225 17.52 3.69 0.06
CA LEU A 225 17.53 4.43 -1.21
C LEU A 225 18.19 5.81 -1.09
N GLY A 226 18.53 6.26 0.12
CA GLY A 226 19.14 7.58 0.33
C GLY A 226 18.15 8.74 0.45
N ASN A 227 16.85 8.49 0.28
CA ASN A 227 15.81 9.53 0.31
C ASN A 227 15.36 9.90 1.74
N ASP A 228 14.85 11.12 1.89
CA ASP A 228 14.18 11.56 3.11
C ASP A 228 12.88 10.77 3.30
N THR A 229 12.69 10.23 4.50
CA THR A 229 11.50 9.46 4.86
C THR A 229 11.10 9.79 6.29
N SER A 230 9.90 10.32 6.48
CA SER A 230 9.39 10.57 7.82
C SER A 230 9.20 9.26 8.57
N LEU A 231 9.71 9.19 9.79
CA LEU A 231 9.56 8.03 10.66
C LEU A 231 8.21 8.09 11.36
N TYR A 232 7.52 6.95 11.42
CA TYR A 232 6.18 6.85 12.00
C TYR A 232 6.22 6.19 13.38
N ASN A 233 5.21 6.50 14.19
CA ASN A 233 4.96 5.79 15.43
C ASN A 233 4.38 4.40 15.14
N ARG A 234 4.84 3.37 15.84
CA ARG A 234 4.16 2.08 15.93
C ARG A 234 3.03 2.21 16.96
N PRO A 235 1.75 2.14 16.57
CA PRO A 235 0.64 2.30 17.51
C PRO A 235 0.71 1.24 18.63
N GLN A 236 0.66 1.70 19.87
CA GLN A 236 0.57 0.83 21.06
C GLN A 236 -0.86 0.91 21.60
N ALA A 237 -1.48 -0.21 21.95
CA ALA A 237 -2.81 -0.19 22.54
C ALA A 237 -2.73 0.26 24.00
N GLU A 238 -3.75 0.98 24.47
CA GLU A 238 -3.98 1.29 25.89
C GLU A 238 -2.92 2.16 26.58
N VAL A 239 -2.16 2.95 25.82
CA VAL A 239 -1.24 3.94 26.40
C VAL A 239 -1.99 5.22 26.75
N THR A 240 -1.61 5.85 27.86
CA THR A 240 -2.19 7.12 28.35
C THR A 240 -2.02 8.26 27.35
N LEU A 241 -0.90 8.28 26.63
CA LEU A 241 -0.60 9.28 25.62
C LEU A 241 -1.28 8.90 24.30
N ALA A 242 -2.38 9.58 23.99
CA ALA A 242 -3.21 9.20 22.86
C ALA A 242 -2.52 9.27 21.48
N GLU A 243 -1.47 10.07 21.32
CA GLU A 243 -0.61 10.11 20.12
C GLU A 243 0.08 8.77 19.87
N LEU A 244 0.50 8.07 20.92
CA LEU A 244 1.14 6.75 20.81
C LEU A 244 0.19 5.66 20.34
N ASN A 245 -1.12 5.89 20.44
CA ASN A 245 -2.14 4.95 19.99
C ASN A 245 -2.48 5.13 18.50
N LEU A 246 -1.82 6.08 17.81
CA LEU A 246 -2.15 6.48 16.44
C LEU A 246 -0.93 6.36 15.49
N PRO A 247 -1.16 6.09 14.20
CA PRO A 247 -0.12 5.98 13.17
C PRO A 247 0.33 7.37 12.69
N VAL A 248 0.91 8.16 13.59
CA VAL A 248 1.36 9.54 13.31
C VAL A 248 2.85 9.61 12.97
N PRO A 249 3.28 10.56 12.11
CA PRO A 249 4.70 10.85 11.93
C PRO A 249 5.31 11.39 13.22
N ILE A 250 6.51 10.95 13.56
CA ILE A 250 7.24 11.36 14.75
C ILE A 250 7.87 12.72 14.49
N THR A 251 7.43 13.76 15.20
CA THR A 251 8.06 15.09 15.13
C THR A 251 9.32 15.16 15.99
N ARG A 252 10.25 16.06 15.65
CA ARG A 252 11.51 16.25 16.39
C ARG A 252 11.27 16.52 17.88
N ARG A 253 10.37 17.44 18.18
CA ARG A 253 10.06 17.82 19.58
C ARG A 253 9.45 16.67 20.36
N PHE A 254 8.62 15.88 19.69
CA PHE A 254 7.93 14.77 20.33
C PHE A 254 8.88 13.62 20.66
N LEU A 255 9.79 13.30 19.74
CA LEU A 255 10.86 12.33 20.01
C LEU A 255 11.78 12.78 21.16
N GLU A 256 12.11 14.07 21.24
CA GLU A 256 12.99 14.57 22.31
C GLU A 256 12.31 14.51 23.68
N ALA A 257 11.00 14.81 23.77
CA ALA A 257 10.25 14.76 25.02
C ALA A 257 9.97 13.32 25.50
N HIS A 258 9.73 12.39 24.57
CA HIS A 258 9.28 11.02 24.87
C HIS A 258 10.23 9.94 24.32
N LYS A 259 11.54 10.21 24.36
CA LYS A 259 12.58 9.37 23.76
C LYS A 259 12.50 7.89 24.15
N THR A 260 12.19 7.63 25.42
CA THR A 260 12.05 6.28 25.97
C THR A 260 10.81 5.55 25.49
N GLU A 261 9.78 6.24 24.98
CA GLU A 261 8.56 5.59 24.45
C GLU A 261 8.76 5.14 22.99
N PHE A 262 9.55 5.89 22.21
CA PHE A 262 9.80 5.61 20.79
C PHE A 262 11.02 4.73 20.53
N TYR A 263 12.06 4.84 21.35
CA TYR A 263 13.35 4.20 21.10
C TYR A 263 13.57 2.95 21.97
N GLY A 264 13.97 1.85 21.32
CA GLY A 264 14.38 0.61 21.97
C GLY A 264 13.66 -0.63 21.44
N GLU A 265 13.97 -1.79 22.02
CA GLU A 265 13.43 -3.08 21.59
C GLU A 265 11.89 -3.10 21.62
N GLY A 266 11.27 -3.61 20.56
CA GLY A 266 9.81 -3.64 20.39
C GLY A 266 9.12 -2.30 20.06
N LYS A 267 9.82 -1.17 20.09
CA LYS A 267 9.23 0.18 19.90
C LYS A 267 9.20 0.63 18.43
N SER A 268 9.23 1.93 18.19
CA SER A 268 9.07 2.55 16.86
C SER A 268 10.38 2.71 16.10
N LEU A 269 11.51 2.93 16.79
CA LEU A 269 12.82 3.03 16.15
C LEU A 269 13.97 2.41 16.95
N GLN A 270 14.95 1.85 16.24
CA GLN A 270 16.16 1.23 16.78
C GLN A 270 17.35 1.49 15.84
N ILE A 271 18.54 1.63 16.41
CA ILE A 271 19.79 1.83 15.66
C ILE A 271 20.83 0.89 16.24
N TRP A 272 21.45 0.07 15.40
CA TRP A 272 22.54 -0.81 15.77
C TRP A 272 23.84 -0.44 15.05
N ILE A 273 24.94 -0.64 15.75
CA ILE A 273 26.28 -0.36 15.25
C ILE A 273 27.16 -1.58 15.40
N GLY A 274 27.97 -1.82 14.36
CA GLY A 274 29.06 -2.78 14.38
C GLY A 274 28.68 -4.24 14.18
N ASN A 275 29.70 -5.10 14.18
CA ASN A 275 29.56 -6.54 14.01
C ASN A 275 30.34 -7.25 15.15
N PRO A 276 29.66 -7.89 16.13
CA PRO A 276 28.21 -8.13 16.22
C PRO A 276 27.37 -6.85 16.43
N LYS A 277 26.11 -6.87 15.97
CA LYS A 277 25.16 -5.75 16.01
C LYS A 277 24.88 -5.36 17.47
N LYS A 278 25.37 -4.19 17.92
CA LYS A 278 25.08 -3.65 19.26
C LYS A 278 24.06 -2.52 19.18
N LEU A 279 22.98 -2.62 19.97
CA LEU A 279 21.96 -1.57 20.05
C LEU A 279 22.54 -0.32 20.72
N VAL A 280 22.33 0.84 20.13
CA VAL A 280 22.73 2.12 20.72
C VAL A 280 21.81 2.44 21.90
N THR A 281 22.33 2.98 23.00
CA THR A 281 21.48 3.34 24.14
C THR A 281 20.76 4.67 23.90
N PRO A 282 19.56 4.90 24.49
CA PRO A 282 18.81 6.14 24.30
C PRO A 282 19.60 7.40 24.66
N GLU A 283 20.51 7.33 25.62
CA GLU A 283 21.32 8.46 26.08
C GLU A 283 22.30 8.92 25.00
N CYS A 284 22.73 8.02 24.11
CA CYS A 284 23.59 8.35 22.98
C CYS A 284 22.85 9.09 21.86
N ILE A 285 21.52 9.17 21.90
CA ILE A 285 20.71 9.76 20.84
C ILE A 285 20.34 11.20 21.19
N VAL A 286 20.64 12.11 20.27
CA VAL A 286 20.29 13.52 20.34
C VAL A 286 19.34 13.82 19.19
N VAL A 287 18.17 14.39 19.48
CA VAL A 287 17.28 14.82 18.41
C VAL A 287 17.73 16.17 17.90
N ALA A 288 17.91 16.31 16.60
CA ALA A 288 18.38 17.54 15.99
C ALA A 288 17.69 17.79 14.64
N ASN A 289 17.70 19.06 14.21
CA ASN A 289 17.30 19.42 12.86
C ASN A 289 18.48 19.14 11.91
N LEU A 290 18.29 18.18 11.00
CA LEU A 290 19.27 17.76 10.01
C LEU A 290 18.91 18.18 8.58
N THR A 291 17.99 19.13 8.39
CA THR A 291 17.60 19.63 7.05
C THR A 291 18.80 20.05 6.22
N ASN A 292 19.79 20.71 6.83
CA ASN A 292 20.99 21.16 6.12
C ASN A 292 22.25 20.36 6.47
N TRP A 293 22.18 19.26 7.21
CA TRP A 293 23.35 18.45 7.61
C TRP A 293 24.47 19.18 8.41
N HIS A 294 24.21 20.39 8.90
CA HIS A 294 25.21 21.21 9.59
C HIS A 294 25.41 20.82 11.06
N TYR A 295 24.43 20.17 11.68
CA TYR A 295 24.52 19.82 13.10
C TYR A 295 25.65 18.81 13.34
N ARG A 296 26.53 19.11 14.30
CA ARG A 296 27.64 18.25 14.69
C ARG A 296 27.39 17.73 16.11
N PRO A 297 27.06 16.45 16.30
CA PRO A 297 26.89 15.89 17.62
C PRO A 297 28.23 15.75 18.35
N LEU A 298 28.18 15.78 19.68
CA LEU A 298 29.35 15.53 20.54
C LEU A 298 29.88 14.10 20.35
N PRO A 299 31.17 13.84 20.60
CA PRO A 299 31.74 12.48 20.59
C PRO A 299 30.89 11.47 21.36
N GLY A 300 30.62 10.31 20.74
CA GLY A 300 29.77 9.27 21.33
C GLY A 300 28.26 9.52 21.26
N LYS A 301 27.81 10.64 20.67
CA LYS A 301 26.39 10.92 20.39
C LYS A 301 26.07 10.76 18.89
N ILE A 302 24.81 10.43 18.62
CA ILE A 302 24.24 10.31 17.28
C ILE A 302 23.09 11.30 17.19
N ALA A 303 23.15 12.21 16.21
CA ALA A 303 22.06 13.11 15.93
C ALA A 303 21.02 12.38 15.06
N VAL A 304 19.73 12.46 15.41
CA VAL A 304 18.63 11.84 14.66
C VAL A 304 17.57 12.89 14.35
N ASP A 305 17.09 12.90 13.11
CA ASP A 305 15.97 13.72 12.65
C ASP A 305 14.83 12.80 12.17
N PRO A 306 13.76 12.62 12.97
CA PRO A 306 12.67 11.70 12.63
C PRO A 306 11.76 12.23 11.51
N GLU A 307 11.73 13.54 11.27
CA GLU A 307 10.85 14.13 10.24
C GLU A 307 11.41 13.87 8.84
N LEU A 308 12.73 13.84 8.71
CA LEU A 308 13.45 13.58 7.45
C LEU A 308 14.02 12.16 7.36
N GLY A 309 14.07 11.41 8.47
CA GLY A 309 14.70 10.09 8.49
C GLY A 309 16.21 10.16 8.27
N ARG A 310 16.86 11.16 8.86
CA ARG A 310 18.31 11.39 8.76
C ARG A 310 18.99 11.08 10.08
N LEU A 311 20.24 10.63 10.03
CA LEU A 311 21.09 10.46 11.20
C LEU A 311 22.54 10.84 10.91
N VAL A 312 23.21 11.45 11.87
CA VAL A 312 24.59 11.92 11.75
C VAL A 312 25.42 11.44 12.93
N PHE A 313 26.60 10.90 12.64
CA PHE A 313 27.60 10.53 13.64
C PHE A 313 28.56 11.69 13.94
N ALA A 314 29.11 11.69 15.16
CA ALA A 314 30.14 12.63 15.53
C ALA A 314 31.38 12.45 14.61
N PRO A 315 31.99 13.54 14.12
CA PRO A 315 33.21 13.47 13.32
C PRO A 315 34.30 12.65 14.03
N GLY A 316 35.00 11.79 13.29
CA GLY A 316 36.03 10.89 13.83
C GLY A 316 35.52 9.65 14.56
N HIS A 317 34.21 9.55 14.85
CA HIS A 317 33.59 8.40 15.53
C HIS A 317 32.72 7.58 14.57
N LEU A 318 33.24 7.33 13.38
CA LEU A 318 32.53 6.60 12.33
C LEU A 318 32.43 5.11 12.67
N PRO A 319 31.24 4.50 12.52
CA PRO A 319 31.06 3.07 12.70
C PRO A 319 31.71 2.30 11.55
N LYS A 320 32.96 1.84 11.74
CA LYS A 320 33.73 1.09 10.71
C LYS A 320 33.12 -0.26 10.31
N LYS A 321 32.19 -0.78 11.11
CA LYS A 321 31.60 -2.12 10.96
C LYS A 321 30.10 -2.08 10.61
N GLY A 322 29.63 -1.00 10.00
CA GLY A 322 28.26 -0.86 9.51
C GLY A 322 27.26 -0.29 10.53
N VAL A 323 26.13 0.17 10.00
CA VAL A 323 24.99 0.74 10.72
C VAL A 323 23.71 0.09 10.22
N TRP A 324 22.89 -0.41 11.14
CA TRP A 324 21.58 -0.97 10.84
C TRP A 324 20.51 -0.19 11.57
N VAL A 325 19.35 -0.10 10.94
CA VAL A 325 18.21 0.62 11.49
C VAL A 325 16.98 -0.26 11.46
N TYR A 326 16.09 0.02 12.40
CA TYR A 326 14.70 -0.39 12.34
C TYR A 326 13.85 0.83 12.58
N TYR A 327 12.82 0.98 11.77
CA TYR A 327 11.90 2.08 11.82
C TYR A 327 10.55 1.69 11.23
N GLN A 328 9.56 2.54 11.45
CA GLN A 328 8.26 2.46 10.79
C GLN A 328 8.14 3.59 9.78
N TYR A 329 7.47 3.33 8.66
CA TYR A 329 7.06 4.36 7.71
C TYR A 329 5.56 4.26 7.43
N GLY A 330 4.95 5.38 7.04
CA GLY A 330 3.54 5.44 6.67
C GLY A 330 3.33 5.15 5.19
N PHE A 331 2.33 4.35 4.84
CA PHE A 331 1.91 4.13 3.45
C PHE A 331 0.44 3.68 3.35
N SER A 332 -0.18 3.82 2.18
CA SER A 332 -1.63 3.64 2.02
C SER A 332 -2.09 2.17 2.01
N ALA A 333 -1.33 1.26 1.38
CA ALA A 333 -1.78 -0.12 1.14
C ALA A 333 -0.64 -1.13 1.07
N ASP A 334 -1.01 -2.41 1.14
CA ASP A 334 -0.13 -3.57 1.05
C ASP A 334 0.28 -3.82 -0.42
N ILE A 335 1.14 -2.94 -0.95
CA ILE A 335 1.60 -2.94 -2.35
C ILE A 335 3.12 -2.73 -2.44
N GLY A 336 3.77 -3.35 -3.43
CA GLY A 336 5.22 -3.26 -3.64
C GLY A 336 6.04 -4.12 -2.68
N GLY A 337 7.37 -4.03 -2.74
CA GLY A 337 8.29 -4.84 -1.92
C GLY A 337 8.38 -4.37 -0.47
N GLY A 338 7.30 -4.49 0.30
CA GLY A 338 7.19 -4.07 1.71
C GLY A 338 7.17 -5.24 2.71
N GLU A 339 7.34 -4.92 4.01
CA GLU A 339 7.18 -5.90 5.09
C GLU A 339 5.70 -6.01 5.52
N TYR A 340 4.92 -6.77 4.78
CA TYR A 340 3.53 -7.05 5.11
C TYR A 340 3.14 -8.48 4.74
N ASN A 341 1.98 -8.92 5.24
CA ASN A 341 1.50 -10.27 5.03
C ASN A 341 1.00 -10.44 3.59
N ARG A 342 1.48 -11.46 2.89
CA ARG A 342 1.05 -11.77 1.52
C ARG A 342 0.85 -13.26 1.32
N PHE A 343 -0.05 -13.60 0.39
CA PHE A 343 -0.29 -14.97 0.01
C PHE A 343 0.85 -15.48 -0.89
N LEU A 344 1.53 -16.54 -0.44
CA LEU A 344 2.64 -17.14 -1.19
C LEU A 344 2.10 -18.23 -2.12
N TYR A 345 1.98 -17.94 -3.42
CA TYR A 345 1.67 -18.97 -4.41
C TYR A 345 2.92 -19.80 -4.71
N GLN A 346 2.76 -21.13 -4.75
CA GLN A 346 3.81 -22.08 -5.07
C GLN A 346 3.27 -23.33 -5.78
N PRO A 347 4.09 -24.05 -6.57
CA PRO A 347 3.70 -25.32 -7.18
C PRO A 347 3.45 -26.40 -6.10
N GLN A 348 2.74 -27.47 -6.44
CA GLN A 348 2.61 -28.63 -5.54
C GLN A 348 3.95 -29.35 -5.31
N GLN A 349 4.83 -29.37 -6.32
CA GLN A 349 6.16 -29.96 -6.26
C GLN A 349 7.19 -28.96 -6.78
N TYR A 350 8.19 -28.63 -5.97
CA TYR A 350 9.27 -27.71 -6.32
C TYR A 350 10.52 -27.96 -5.48
N ALA A 351 11.69 -27.61 -6.03
CA ALA A 351 12.93 -27.51 -5.29
C ALA A 351 12.98 -26.17 -4.54
N PHE A 352 13.37 -26.19 -3.27
CA PHE A 352 13.32 -25.02 -2.39
C PHE A 352 14.73 -24.64 -1.93
N TYR A 353 15.13 -23.39 -2.16
CA TYR A 353 16.44 -22.85 -1.81
C TYR A 353 16.27 -21.61 -0.93
N GLN A 354 16.90 -21.60 0.24
CA GLN A 354 16.79 -20.49 1.20
C GLN A 354 18.05 -19.62 1.20
N VAL A 355 17.85 -18.32 1.04
CA VAL A 355 18.91 -17.30 1.03
C VAL A 355 18.78 -16.39 2.25
N GLY A 356 19.90 -16.07 2.91
CA GLY A 356 19.95 -15.17 4.06
C GLY A 356 21.17 -15.38 4.96
N GLU A 357 21.37 -14.49 5.93
CA GLU A 357 22.55 -14.47 6.81
C GLU A 357 22.73 -15.77 7.62
N SER A 358 21.62 -16.43 7.99
CA SER A 358 21.59 -17.61 8.90
C SER A 358 21.06 -18.90 8.26
N VAL A 359 21.00 -18.99 6.94
CA VAL A 359 20.44 -20.14 6.21
C VAL A 359 21.44 -20.77 5.24
N GLN A 360 20.98 -21.71 4.42
CA GLN A 360 21.80 -22.55 3.54
C GLN A 360 22.70 -21.76 2.59
N TYR A 361 22.19 -20.68 1.99
CA TYR A 361 22.94 -19.81 1.08
C TYR A 361 23.01 -18.38 1.62
N LYS A 362 24.20 -17.77 1.61
CA LYS A 362 24.39 -16.37 2.02
C LYS A 362 24.09 -15.37 0.91
N THR A 363 24.21 -15.80 -0.35
CA THR A 363 24.07 -14.95 -1.54
C THR A 363 23.04 -15.56 -2.48
N ILE A 364 22.39 -14.71 -3.26
CA ILE A 364 21.40 -15.15 -4.26
C ILE A 364 22.12 -15.94 -5.36
N THR A 365 23.31 -15.49 -5.75
CA THR A 365 24.15 -16.14 -6.77
C THR A 365 24.51 -17.57 -6.38
N ALA A 366 24.85 -17.84 -5.11
CA ALA A 366 25.16 -19.21 -4.66
C ALA A 366 23.94 -20.15 -4.75
N ALA A 367 22.74 -19.64 -4.45
CA ALA A 367 21.50 -20.40 -4.63
C ALA A 367 21.20 -20.65 -6.12
N LEU A 368 21.41 -19.64 -6.98
CA LEU A 368 21.26 -19.78 -8.43
C LEU A 368 22.24 -20.79 -9.02
N GLU A 369 23.50 -20.79 -8.60
CA GLU A 369 24.52 -21.76 -9.02
C GLU A 369 24.17 -23.20 -8.60
N GLN A 370 23.61 -23.39 -7.40
CA GLN A 370 23.13 -24.71 -6.99
C GLN A 370 21.93 -25.13 -7.84
N TRP A 371 20.95 -24.24 -8.00
CA TRP A 371 19.75 -24.50 -8.81
C TRP A 371 20.12 -24.90 -10.24
N GLN A 372 21.10 -24.25 -10.86
CA GLN A 372 21.60 -24.60 -12.19
C GLN A 372 22.25 -25.99 -12.23
N ARG A 373 22.92 -26.40 -11.14
CA ARG A 373 23.55 -27.73 -11.02
C ARG A 373 22.52 -28.86 -10.85
N GLU A 374 21.52 -28.65 -10.01
CA GLU A 374 20.46 -29.64 -9.77
C GLU A 374 19.43 -29.70 -10.90
N ASN A 375 19.24 -28.57 -11.60
CA ASN A 375 18.34 -28.41 -12.75
C ASN A 375 16.91 -28.96 -12.54
N PRO A 376 16.22 -28.58 -11.45
CA PRO A 376 14.82 -28.97 -11.25
C PRO A 376 13.89 -28.26 -12.25
N SER A 377 12.75 -28.89 -12.58
CA SER A 377 11.73 -28.29 -13.45
C SER A 377 11.01 -27.11 -12.79
N TYR A 378 10.78 -27.18 -11.47
CA TYR A 378 10.15 -26.12 -10.67
C TYR A 378 11.05 -25.79 -9.49
N ALA A 379 11.41 -24.51 -9.33
CA ALA A 379 12.25 -24.03 -8.23
C ALA A 379 11.72 -22.75 -7.60
N VAL A 380 11.92 -22.64 -6.29
CA VAL A 380 11.63 -21.46 -5.49
C VAL A 380 12.89 -21.09 -4.72
N ILE A 381 13.41 -19.89 -4.97
CA ILE A 381 14.48 -19.27 -4.19
C ILE A 381 13.81 -18.24 -3.27
N GLU A 382 13.87 -18.48 -1.97
CA GLU A 382 13.26 -17.64 -0.95
C GLU A 382 14.32 -16.90 -0.13
N ILE A 383 14.23 -15.57 -0.11
CA ILE A 383 15.07 -14.72 0.72
C ILE A 383 14.41 -14.54 2.09
N THR A 384 15.06 -15.04 3.13
CA THR A 384 14.51 -15.20 4.49
C THR A 384 14.72 -14.00 5.41
N ASP A 385 15.53 -13.02 5.00
CA ASP A 385 15.84 -11.80 5.74
C ASP A 385 15.48 -10.52 4.96
N SER A 386 15.56 -9.36 5.63
CA SER A 386 15.36 -8.03 5.03
C SER A 386 16.70 -7.36 4.67
N GLY A 387 17.65 -8.18 4.19
CA GLY A 387 19.00 -7.77 3.82
C GLY A 387 19.07 -6.99 2.50
N VAL A 388 20.25 -6.43 2.23
CA VAL A 388 20.58 -5.78 0.96
C VAL A 388 21.58 -6.65 0.20
N TYR A 389 21.19 -7.06 -1.00
CA TYR A 389 21.93 -7.96 -1.87
C TYR A 389 22.52 -7.15 -3.02
N VAL A 390 23.84 -7.09 -3.07
CA VAL A 390 24.61 -6.36 -4.10
C VAL A 390 25.34 -7.39 -4.94
N GLU A 391 24.66 -7.91 -5.97
CA GLU A 391 25.13 -9.05 -6.76
C GLU A 391 24.80 -8.86 -8.24
N GLN A 392 25.61 -9.47 -9.12
CA GLN A 392 25.29 -9.60 -10.54
C GLN A 392 24.39 -10.82 -10.73
N LEU A 393 23.18 -10.60 -11.22
CA LEU A 393 22.19 -11.66 -11.37
C LEU A 393 21.91 -11.90 -12.85
N ASN A 394 22.31 -13.08 -13.33
CA ASN A 394 22.04 -13.56 -14.67
C ASN A 394 21.28 -14.89 -14.56
N ILE A 395 20.01 -14.88 -14.93
CA ILE A 395 19.11 -16.02 -14.78
C ILE A 395 18.82 -16.57 -16.17
N CYS A 396 19.26 -17.81 -16.43
CA CYS A 396 19.04 -18.51 -17.70
C CYS A 396 18.17 -19.75 -17.46
N LEU A 397 16.92 -19.70 -17.93
CA LEU A 397 15.93 -20.77 -17.78
C LEU A 397 15.97 -21.73 -18.98
N ARG A 398 15.98 -23.04 -18.71
CA ARG A 398 15.82 -24.05 -19.76
C ARG A 398 14.35 -24.19 -20.18
N GLU A 399 14.11 -24.91 -21.27
CA GLU A 399 12.76 -25.18 -21.75
C GLU A 399 11.87 -25.80 -20.66
N ASN A 400 10.64 -25.31 -20.56
CA ASN A 400 9.65 -25.74 -19.55
C ASN A 400 10.09 -25.61 -18.08
N GLN A 401 11.11 -24.81 -17.78
CA GLN A 401 11.56 -24.57 -16.41
C GLN A 401 10.83 -23.38 -15.77
N SER A 402 10.47 -23.50 -14.50
CA SER A 402 9.88 -22.41 -13.72
C SER A 402 10.79 -22.04 -12.56
N LEU A 403 11.14 -20.76 -12.44
CA LEU A 403 11.86 -20.22 -11.30
C LEU A 403 11.08 -19.07 -10.66
N GLN A 404 10.91 -19.14 -9.35
CA GLN A 404 10.36 -18.08 -8.54
C GLN A 404 11.45 -17.53 -7.61
N LEU A 405 11.77 -16.25 -7.75
CA LEU A 405 12.60 -15.52 -6.81
C LEU A 405 11.69 -14.68 -5.91
N ARG A 406 11.57 -15.08 -4.64
CA ARG A 406 10.64 -14.48 -3.69
C ARG A 406 11.29 -14.06 -2.39
N SER A 407 10.67 -13.13 -1.68
CA SER A 407 10.95 -12.94 -0.26
C SER A 407 10.08 -13.82 0.62
N ALA A 408 10.58 -14.16 1.81
CA ALA A 408 9.78 -14.77 2.86
C ALA A 408 8.76 -13.77 3.40
N ASN A 409 7.63 -14.28 3.88
CA ASN A 409 6.53 -13.43 4.35
C ASN A 409 7.00 -12.46 5.45
N LEU A 410 6.46 -11.23 5.47
CA LEU A 410 6.86 -10.15 6.38
C LEU A 410 8.34 -9.69 6.24
N LYS A 411 9.04 -10.06 5.16
CA LYS A 411 10.40 -9.59 4.85
C LYS A 411 10.44 -8.66 3.66
N ARG A 412 11.44 -7.77 3.65
CA ARG A 412 11.71 -6.78 2.62
C ARG A 412 13.18 -6.83 2.20
N PRO A 413 13.55 -7.78 1.31
CA PRO A 413 14.89 -7.80 0.76
C PRO A 413 15.02 -6.78 -0.37
N VAL A 414 16.21 -6.21 -0.48
CA VAL A 414 16.53 -5.21 -1.49
C VAL A 414 17.67 -5.73 -2.36
N ILE A 415 17.42 -5.85 -3.66
CA ILE A 415 18.43 -6.16 -4.67
C ILE A 415 18.92 -4.84 -5.24
N ARG A 416 20.19 -4.50 -4.98
CA ARG A 416 20.82 -3.28 -5.48
C ARG A 416 21.78 -3.63 -6.61
N LEU A 417 21.37 -3.30 -7.83
CA LEU A 417 22.13 -3.52 -9.05
C LEU A 417 23.10 -2.36 -9.25
N LEU A 418 24.40 -2.64 -9.22
CA LEU A 418 25.46 -1.65 -9.43
C LEU A 418 25.95 -1.64 -10.88
N ASN A 419 26.67 -0.58 -11.23
CA ASN A 419 27.47 -0.52 -12.45
C ASN A 419 28.82 -1.20 -12.20
N TRP A 420 28.97 -2.41 -12.68
CA TRP A 420 30.20 -3.19 -12.62
C TRP A 420 31.07 -2.98 -13.87
N HIS A 421 30.43 -2.89 -15.04
CA HIS A 421 31.06 -2.75 -16.34
C HIS A 421 30.78 -1.34 -16.89
N PRO A 422 31.81 -0.50 -17.09
CA PRO A 422 31.62 0.83 -17.66
C PRO A 422 31.27 0.78 -19.15
N ASP A 423 31.57 -0.33 -19.82
CA ASP A 423 31.43 -0.56 -21.25
C ASP A 423 30.13 -1.28 -21.64
N LEU A 424 29.37 -1.80 -20.67
CA LEU A 424 28.12 -2.52 -20.90
C LEU A 424 26.98 -2.02 -20.01
N PRO A 425 25.74 -2.00 -20.51
CA PRO A 425 24.58 -1.67 -19.70
C PRO A 425 24.27 -2.83 -18.74
N ASP A 426 24.78 -2.74 -17.51
CA ASP A 426 24.48 -3.68 -16.43
C ASP A 426 23.01 -3.58 -15.98
N GLY A 427 22.39 -4.75 -15.77
CA GLY A 427 21.03 -4.94 -15.26
C GLY A 427 20.80 -6.40 -14.86
N LEU A 428 19.66 -6.69 -14.22
CA LEU A 428 19.25 -8.08 -13.96
C LEU A 428 18.81 -8.70 -15.29
N SER A 429 19.57 -9.67 -15.81
CA SER A 429 19.24 -10.35 -17.06
C SER A 429 18.46 -11.63 -16.79
N ILE A 430 17.30 -11.76 -17.43
CA ILE A 430 16.45 -12.94 -17.39
C ILE A 430 16.27 -13.42 -18.82
N SER A 431 16.82 -14.60 -19.11
CA SER A 431 16.65 -15.27 -20.40
C SER A 431 16.02 -16.65 -20.20
N GLY A 432 15.23 -17.12 -21.18
CA GLY A 432 14.63 -18.43 -21.08
C GLY A 432 14.30 -19.08 -22.42
N GLY A 433 14.31 -20.41 -22.43
CA GLY A 433 13.83 -21.23 -23.55
C GLY A 433 12.31 -21.39 -23.57
N LYS A 434 11.80 -22.05 -24.61
CA LYS A 434 10.36 -22.23 -24.83
C LYS A 434 9.64 -22.82 -23.62
N GLY A 435 8.51 -22.22 -23.24
CA GLY A 435 7.66 -22.71 -22.15
C GLY A 435 8.16 -22.36 -20.73
N SER A 436 9.31 -21.70 -20.61
CA SER A 436 9.85 -21.29 -19.31
C SER A 436 9.04 -20.16 -18.66
N ARG A 437 9.07 -20.10 -17.32
CA ARG A 437 8.32 -19.12 -16.53
C ARG A 437 9.20 -18.53 -15.44
N PHE A 438 9.10 -17.22 -15.26
CA PHE A 438 9.81 -16.52 -14.19
C PHE A 438 8.83 -15.73 -13.33
N THR A 439 9.05 -15.73 -12.01
CA THR A 439 8.23 -14.95 -11.07
C THR A 439 9.12 -14.21 -10.08
N LEU A 440 8.90 -12.90 -9.95
CA LEU A 440 9.48 -12.03 -8.94
C LEU A 440 8.40 -11.66 -7.92
N ASP A 441 8.62 -11.96 -6.64
CA ASP A 441 7.58 -11.82 -5.61
C ASP A 441 8.11 -11.20 -4.30
N GLY A 442 7.59 -10.04 -3.91
CA GLY A 442 7.91 -9.45 -2.61
C GLY A 442 9.28 -8.75 -2.54
N LEU A 443 9.86 -8.33 -3.67
CA LEU A 443 11.23 -7.83 -3.74
C LEU A 443 11.32 -6.36 -4.14
N MET A 444 12.30 -5.65 -3.60
CA MET A 444 12.66 -4.32 -4.06
C MET A 444 13.92 -4.38 -4.92
N VAL A 445 13.86 -3.88 -6.15
CA VAL A 445 15.00 -3.77 -7.06
C VAL A 445 15.32 -2.30 -7.28
N ALA A 446 16.58 -1.93 -7.05
CA ALA A 446 17.08 -0.57 -7.21
C ALA A 446 18.41 -0.58 -7.98
N GLY A 447 18.74 0.56 -8.57
CA GLY A 447 20.02 0.84 -9.23
C GLY A 447 20.03 0.66 -10.75
N ARG A 448 19.32 -0.35 -11.29
CA ARG A 448 19.25 -0.64 -12.74
C ARG A 448 17.94 -1.31 -13.14
N CYS A 449 17.75 -1.46 -14.46
CA CYS A 449 16.62 -2.14 -15.08
C CYS A 449 16.69 -3.68 -14.97
N ILE A 450 15.53 -4.29 -15.21
CA ILE A 450 15.39 -5.73 -15.46
C ILE A 450 15.27 -5.93 -16.97
N LYS A 451 16.14 -6.75 -17.53
CA LYS A 451 16.15 -7.12 -18.95
C LYS A 451 15.60 -8.51 -19.14
N ILE A 452 14.62 -8.64 -20.02
CA ILE A 452 13.93 -9.90 -20.30
C ILE A 452 14.10 -10.22 -21.78
N GLU A 453 14.69 -11.38 -22.05
CA GLU A 453 15.03 -11.85 -23.40
C GLU A 453 14.68 -13.34 -23.60
N GLY A 454 14.60 -13.77 -24.85
CA GLY A 454 14.33 -15.17 -25.20
C GLY A 454 12.84 -15.54 -25.28
N ASP A 455 12.55 -16.84 -25.35
CA ASP A 455 11.22 -17.39 -25.65
C ASP A 455 10.49 -17.84 -24.36
N LEU A 456 10.52 -17.01 -23.32
CA LEU A 456 9.76 -17.31 -22.09
C LEU A 456 8.26 -17.26 -22.39
N ASN A 457 7.50 -18.10 -21.70
CA ASN A 457 6.05 -18.12 -21.80
C ASN A 457 5.42 -16.97 -20.98
N SER A 458 5.92 -16.75 -19.77
CA SER A 458 5.37 -15.73 -18.87
C SER A 458 6.37 -15.24 -17.84
N VAL A 459 6.36 -13.92 -17.61
CA VAL A 459 7.06 -13.25 -16.51
C VAL A 459 6.02 -12.57 -15.63
N THR A 460 6.02 -12.92 -14.34
CA THR A 460 5.11 -12.35 -13.35
C THR A 460 5.90 -11.54 -12.33
N ILE A 461 5.54 -10.27 -12.15
CA ILE A 461 6.07 -9.39 -11.12
C ILE A 461 4.94 -9.09 -10.16
N ARG A 462 5.05 -9.55 -8.92
CA ARG A 462 4.02 -9.35 -7.90
C ARG A 462 4.58 -8.84 -6.60
N HIS A 463 3.81 -8.02 -5.87
CA HIS A 463 4.23 -7.44 -4.59
C HIS A 463 5.67 -6.90 -4.61
N SER A 464 6.11 -6.35 -5.74
CA SER A 464 7.51 -5.97 -5.95
C SER A 464 7.62 -4.50 -6.28
N THR A 465 8.75 -3.91 -5.93
CA THR A 465 9.04 -2.51 -6.25
C THR A 465 10.28 -2.43 -7.12
N LEU A 466 10.10 -2.04 -8.38
CA LEU A 466 11.19 -1.59 -9.23
C LEU A 466 11.24 -0.07 -9.08
N VAL A 467 12.25 0.42 -8.36
CA VAL A 467 12.31 1.83 -7.96
C VAL A 467 12.26 2.74 -9.20
N PRO A 468 11.21 3.58 -9.34
CA PRO A 468 11.10 4.52 -10.45
C PRO A 468 12.34 5.41 -10.54
N GLY A 469 12.92 5.50 -11.75
CA GLY A 469 14.15 6.24 -12.00
C GLY A 469 15.43 5.65 -11.37
N TRP A 470 15.44 4.35 -11.08
CA TRP A 470 16.54 3.53 -10.54
C TRP A 470 17.07 3.91 -9.15
N GLY A 471 16.70 5.06 -8.61
CA GLY A 471 17.15 5.53 -7.31
C GLY A 471 16.56 6.90 -7.02
N LEU A 472 16.68 7.36 -5.76
CA LEU A 472 16.07 8.60 -5.29
C LEU A 472 17.10 9.51 -4.63
N HIS A 473 17.07 10.79 -4.96
CA HIS A 473 17.77 11.83 -4.21
C HIS A 473 17.13 12.05 -2.84
N CYS A 474 17.78 12.83 -1.97
CA CYS A 474 17.28 13.10 -0.62
C CYS A 474 15.87 13.71 -0.60
N ASP A 475 15.51 14.51 -1.59
CA ASP A 475 14.19 15.15 -1.74
C ASP A 475 13.09 14.24 -2.33
N CYS A 476 13.44 12.99 -2.65
CA CYS A 476 12.64 12.00 -3.37
C CYS A 476 12.51 12.26 -4.89
N GLU A 477 13.38 13.08 -5.49
CA GLU A 477 13.48 13.16 -6.96
C GLU A 477 14.25 11.94 -7.52
N PRO A 478 13.89 11.44 -8.71
CA PRO A 478 14.56 10.29 -9.32
C PRO A 478 15.98 10.62 -9.78
N HIS A 479 16.90 9.65 -9.68
CA HIS A 479 18.26 9.80 -10.22
C HIS A 479 18.31 9.76 -11.75
N ARG A 480 17.52 8.86 -12.35
CA ARG A 480 17.48 8.67 -13.81
C ARG A 480 16.04 8.61 -14.31
N SER A 481 15.42 9.77 -14.46
CA SER A 481 14.00 9.91 -14.79
C SER A 481 13.57 9.24 -16.11
N ALA A 482 14.43 9.26 -17.14
CA ALA A 482 14.10 8.76 -18.48
C ALA A 482 14.34 7.26 -18.69
N GLU A 483 15.04 6.59 -17.77
CA GLU A 483 15.47 5.20 -17.97
C GLU A 483 14.36 4.21 -17.62
N ALA A 484 14.25 3.15 -18.44
CA ALA A 484 13.27 2.08 -18.23
C ALA A 484 13.59 1.24 -17.00
N SER A 485 12.57 0.82 -16.25
CA SER A 485 12.73 -0.19 -15.18
C SER A 485 12.63 -1.61 -15.71
N ILE A 486 11.86 -1.82 -16.78
CA ILE A 486 11.71 -3.11 -17.46
C ILE A 486 12.00 -2.92 -18.94
N GLU A 487 12.92 -3.72 -19.47
CA GLU A 487 13.24 -3.78 -20.88
C GLU A 487 12.89 -5.18 -21.41
N LEU A 488 12.03 -5.23 -22.41
CA LEU A 488 11.61 -6.46 -23.08
C LEU A 488 12.18 -6.46 -24.49
N SER A 489 13.10 -7.38 -24.78
CA SER A 489 13.81 -7.42 -26.06
C SER A 489 13.61 -8.77 -26.77
N ASN A 490 13.12 -8.72 -28.01
CA ASN A 490 12.95 -9.89 -28.90
C ASN A 490 12.33 -11.13 -28.22
N THR A 491 11.23 -10.93 -27.52
CA THR A 491 10.60 -11.97 -26.69
C THR A 491 9.11 -12.15 -26.99
N LYS A 492 8.58 -13.36 -26.77
CA LYS A 492 7.13 -13.70 -26.88
C LYS A 492 6.43 -13.76 -25.52
N THR A 493 7.09 -13.26 -24.49
CA THR A 493 6.69 -13.41 -23.08
C THR A 493 5.43 -12.64 -22.73
N ARG A 494 4.48 -13.28 -22.04
CA ARG A 494 3.41 -12.52 -21.36
C ARG A 494 3.96 -11.85 -20.10
N LEU A 495 3.90 -10.52 -20.01
CA LEU A 495 4.23 -9.78 -18.80
C LEU A 495 2.97 -9.57 -17.96
N THR A 496 3.02 -9.99 -16.69
CA THR A 496 1.94 -9.78 -15.72
C THR A 496 2.49 -9.05 -14.50
N VAL A 497 1.92 -7.88 -14.17
CA VAL A 497 2.31 -7.04 -13.04
C VAL A 497 1.12 -6.91 -12.10
N GLU A 498 1.30 -7.30 -10.84
CA GLU A 498 0.22 -7.35 -9.85
C GLU A 498 0.70 -6.74 -8.52
N HIS A 499 -0.11 -5.90 -7.87
CA HIS A 499 0.22 -5.33 -6.56
C HIS A 499 1.66 -4.78 -6.46
N SER A 500 2.15 -4.15 -7.53
CA SER A 500 3.55 -3.75 -7.67
C SER A 500 3.71 -2.27 -8.01
N ILE A 501 4.87 -1.72 -7.67
CA ILE A 501 5.28 -0.36 -8.05
C ILE A 501 6.43 -0.51 -9.03
N ILE A 502 6.24 -0.09 -10.28
CA ILE A 502 7.26 -0.21 -11.31
C ILE A 502 7.51 1.15 -11.97
N GLY A 503 8.72 1.36 -12.47
CA GLY A 503 8.97 2.47 -13.38
C GLY A 503 8.49 2.19 -14.81
N SER A 504 9.04 2.91 -15.78
CA SER A 504 8.71 2.77 -17.19
C SER A 504 9.05 1.39 -17.76
N ILE A 505 8.27 0.97 -18.75
CA ILE A 505 8.42 -0.29 -19.50
C ILE A 505 8.77 0.05 -20.94
N GLU A 506 9.94 -0.39 -21.38
CA GLU A 506 10.36 -0.32 -22.78
C GLU A 506 10.20 -1.69 -23.46
N ILE A 507 9.55 -1.69 -24.62
CA ILE A 507 9.28 -2.91 -25.40
C ILE A 507 9.93 -2.80 -26.77
N ASN A 508 11.03 -3.52 -26.96
CA ASN A 508 11.80 -3.59 -28.19
C ASN A 508 11.55 -4.93 -28.89
N LEU A 509 10.62 -4.94 -29.85
CA LEU A 509 10.25 -6.14 -30.60
C LEU A 509 10.38 -5.92 -32.10
N ASN A 510 10.74 -6.99 -32.80
CA ASN A 510 10.70 -7.01 -34.25
C ASN A 510 9.24 -7.16 -34.74
N GLU A 511 8.62 -6.03 -35.10
CA GLU A 511 7.22 -5.92 -35.54
C GLU A 511 6.87 -6.78 -36.76
N VAL A 512 7.87 -7.24 -37.52
CA VAL A 512 7.65 -8.04 -38.74
C VAL A 512 7.43 -9.52 -38.41
N ASN A 513 8.08 -10.01 -37.35
CA ASN A 513 8.21 -11.45 -37.09
C ASN A 513 7.42 -11.94 -35.87
N LEU A 514 6.99 -11.02 -35.01
CA LEU A 514 6.39 -11.34 -33.71
C LEU A 514 5.02 -10.68 -33.59
N ASP A 515 4.07 -11.42 -32.98
CA ASP A 515 2.78 -10.85 -32.60
C ASP A 515 2.93 -9.84 -31.45
N PRO A 516 1.98 -8.90 -31.29
CA PRO A 516 2.03 -7.94 -30.20
C PRO A 516 2.02 -8.60 -28.82
N LEU A 517 2.94 -8.19 -27.96
CA LEU A 517 3.18 -8.79 -26.66
C LEU A 517 2.04 -8.48 -25.66
N PRO A 518 1.44 -9.49 -25.01
CA PRO A 518 0.40 -9.25 -24.01
C PRO A 518 1.02 -8.75 -22.69
N VAL A 519 0.64 -7.55 -22.26
CA VAL A 519 1.04 -6.95 -20.98
C VAL A 519 -0.20 -6.73 -20.13
N THR A 520 -0.25 -7.35 -18.95
CA THR A 520 -1.33 -7.18 -17.98
C THR A 520 -0.81 -6.49 -16.74
N ILE A 521 -1.42 -5.38 -16.35
CA ILE A 521 -1.08 -4.60 -15.18
C ILE A 521 -2.34 -4.49 -14.33
N SER A 522 -2.29 -4.97 -13.08
CA SER A 522 -3.42 -4.91 -12.16
C SER A 522 -3.00 -4.48 -10.77
N ASP A 523 -3.83 -3.66 -10.12
CA ASP A 523 -3.63 -3.23 -8.73
C ASP A 523 -2.22 -2.63 -8.49
N SER A 524 -1.68 -1.96 -9.52
CA SER A 524 -0.27 -1.56 -9.61
C SER A 524 -0.07 -0.10 -10.00
N ILE A 525 1.11 0.43 -9.70
CA ILE A 525 1.54 1.78 -10.10
C ILE A 525 2.62 1.65 -11.16
N VAL A 526 2.45 2.35 -12.28
CA VAL A 526 3.49 2.53 -13.29
C VAL A 526 3.90 4.00 -13.26
N ASP A 527 5.16 4.28 -12.92
CA ASP A 527 5.64 5.64 -12.71
C ASP A 527 6.85 5.96 -13.58
N ALA A 528 6.62 6.69 -14.68
CA ALA A 528 7.66 7.23 -15.53
C ALA A 528 8.39 8.44 -14.92
N THR A 529 8.13 8.76 -13.65
CA THR A 529 8.66 9.90 -12.87
C THR A 529 8.15 11.29 -13.27
N SER A 530 7.55 11.41 -14.46
CA SER A 530 6.86 12.63 -14.92
C SER A 530 5.76 12.25 -15.91
N ASN A 531 4.73 13.09 -16.04
CA ASN A 531 3.62 12.85 -16.98
C ASN A 531 4.01 13.09 -18.44
N GLU A 532 5.15 13.76 -18.65
CA GLU A 532 5.73 14.07 -19.95
C GLU A 532 6.63 12.96 -20.49
N LEU A 533 7.13 12.08 -19.62
CA LEU A 533 7.96 10.93 -19.97
C LEU A 533 7.10 9.73 -20.33
N ASP A 534 7.68 8.76 -21.03
CA ASP A 534 6.96 7.57 -21.48
C ASP A 534 6.94 6.51 -20.38
N ALA A 535 5.74 6.13 -19.95
CA ALA A 535 5.53 5.01 -19.04
C ALA A 535 5.59 3.66 -19.76
N ILE A 536 5.05 3.60 -20.97
CA ILE A 536 5.08 2.40 -21.81
C ILE A 536 5.31 2.86 -23.25
N SER A 537 6.45 2.49 -23.83
CA SER A 537 6.81 2.82 -25.20
C SER A 537 7.77 1.80 -25.82
N GLY A 538 7.97 1.89 -27.14
CA GLY A 538 9.11 1.26 -27.79
C GLY A 538 10.32 2.20 -27.81
N PRO A 539 11.52 1.69 -28.16
CA PRO A 539 12.75 2.46 -28.18
C PRO A 539 12.61 3.76 -28.99
N GLY A 540 13.05 4.89 -28.42
CA GLY A 540 12.96 6.19 -29.07
C GLY A 540 11.55 6.79 -29.12
N CYS A 541 10.72 6.51 -28.12
CA CYS A 541 9.38 7.07 -27.96
C CYS A 541 8.40 6.66 -29.08
N VAL A 542 8.57 5.46 -29.63
CA VAL A 542 7.69 4.90 -30.65
C VAL A 542 6.57 4.06 -30.01
N VAL A 543 5.62 3.64 -30.83
CA VAL A 543 4.53 2.76 -30.40
C VAL A 543 5.11 1.41 -29.99
N ALA A 544 4.92 1.00 -28.74
CA ALA A 544 5.27 -0.34 -28.29
C ALA A 544 4.41 -1.39 -29.01
N HIS A 545 5.04 -2.44 -29.54
CA HIS A 545 4.34 -3.56 -30.17
C HIS A 545 3.70 -4.49 -29.11
N SER A 546 2.72 -3.97 -28.35
CA SER A 546 2.08 -4.65 -27.22
C SER A 546 0.56 -4.51 -27.21
N VAL A 547 -0.12 -5.47 -26.58
CA VAL A 547 -1.54 -5.39 -26.22
C VAL A 547 -1.65 -5.23 -24.71
N LEU A 548 -2.16 -4.08 -24.27
CA LEU A 548 -2.27 -3.78 -22.84
C LEU A 548 -3.63 -4.20 -22.26
N THR A 549 -3.60 -4.76 -21.06
CA THR A 549 -4.75 -4.90 -20.15
C THR A 549 -4.40 -4.21 -18.83
N ILE A 550 -5.14 -3.17 -18.45
CA ILE A 550 -4.84 -2.35 -17.26
C ILE A 550 -6.06 -2.30 -16.35
N LEU A 551 -5.95 -2.82 -15.12
CA LEU A 551 -7.07 -2.96 -14.19
C LEU A 551 -6.72 -2.31 -12.85
N ARG A 552 -7.54 -1.37 -12.35
CA ARG A 552 -7.35 -0.75 -11.03
C ARG A 552 -5.92 -0.25 -10.81
N SER A 553 -5.41 0.52 -11.76
CA SER A 553 -4.01 0.92 -11.79
C SER A 553 -3.85 2.42 -12.02
N THR A 554 -2.76 2.99 -11.52
CA THR A 554 -2.41 4.39 -11.77
C THR A 554 -1.14 4.47 -12.60
N VAL A 555 -1.20 5.20 -13.72
CA VAL A 555 -0.06 5.38 -14.63
C VAL A 555 0.35 6.85 -14.69
N PHE A 556 1.56 7.15 -14.24
CA PHE A 556 2.24 8.43 -14.43
C PHE A 556 3.14 8.33 -15.66
N GLY A 557 2.87 9.17 -16.66
CA GLY A 557 3.59 9.15 -17.95
C GLY A 557 2.70 8.79 -19.15
N LYS A 558 3.25 9.01 -20.34
CA LYS A 558 2.60 8.75 -21.63
C LYS A 558 2.58 7.25 -21.93
N ILE A 559 1.56 6.82 -22.64
CA ILE A 559 1.43 5.43 -23.11
C ILE A 559 1.38 5.45 -24.63
N HIS A 560 2.33 4.73 -25.24
CA HIS A 560 2.43 4.51 -26.66
C HIS A 560 2.37 3.00 -26.92
N THR A 561 1.22 2.48 -27.37
CA THR A 561 1.01 1.04 -27.53
C THR A 561 0.25 0.67 -28.80
N HIS A 562 0.46 -0.55 -29.29
CA HIS A 562 -0.20 -1.07 -30.46
C HIS A 562 -1.72 -1.19 -30.23
N ALA A 563 -2.14 -1.81 -29.13
CA ALA A 563 -3.55 -1.96 -28.78
C ALA A 563 -3.80 -1.97 -27.27
N ILE A 564 -5.00 -1.57 -26.84
CA ILE A 564 -5.47 -1.77 -25.46
C ILE A 564 -6.66 -2.72 -25.54
N ALA A 565 -6.55 -3.92 -24.99
CA ALA A 565 -7.63 -4.89 -24.95
C ALA A 565 -8.73 -4.43 -23.99
N LEU A 566 -8.33 -4.09 -22.76
CA LEU A 566 -9.23 -3.61 -21.71
C LEU A 566 -8.46 -2.68 -20.78
N ALA A 567 -9.02 -1.50 -20.52
CA ALA A 567 -8.60 -0.68 -19.38
C ALA A 567 -9.81 -0.37 -18.50
N GLU A 568 -9.71 -0.63 -17.20
CA GLU A 568 -10.83 -0.55 -16.26
C GLU A 568 -10.42 0.03 -14.90
N ASN A 569 -11.28 0.88 -14.32
CA ASN A 569 -11.11 1.48 -12.99
C ASN A 569 -9.73 2.11 -12.77
N SER A 570 -9.13 2.68 -13.82
CA SER A 570 -7.73 3.10 -13.84
C SER A 570 -7.55 4.60 -14.10
N LEU A 571 -6.44 5.13 -13.61
CA LEU A 571 -6.06 6.53 -13.77
C LEU A 571 -4.88 6.66 -14.73
N PHE A 572 -5.09 7.36 -15.84
CA PHE A 572 -4.02 7.72 -16.77
C PHE A 572 -3.69 9.21 -16.58
N ASN A 573 -2.47 9.52 -16.16
CA ASN A 573 -2.08 10.92 -15.95
C ASN A 573 -1.37 11.54 -17.16
N GLY A 574 -0.72 10.72 -18.00
CA GLY A 574 -0.12 11.14 -19.26
C GLY A 574 -0.94 10.77 -20.49
N LEU A 575 -0.55 11.31 -21.66
CA LEU A 575 -1.27 11.10 -22.91
C LEU A 575 -1.23 9.64 -23.35
N VAL A 576 -2.40 9.10 -23.71
CA VAL A 576 -2.52 7.72 -24.22
C VAL A 576 -2.68 7.76 -25.74
N LYS A 577 -1.78 7.09 -26.47
CA LYS A 577 -1.81 6.96 -27.92
C LYS A 577 -1.78 5.48 -28.31
N VAL A 578 -2.90 5.02 -28.84
CA VAL A 578 -3.11 3.65 -29.30
C VAL A 578 -3.13 3.62 -30.82
N ALA A 579 -2.34 2.73 -31.44
CA ALA A 579 -2.32 2.58 -32.90
C ALA A 579 -3.61 1.93 -33.43
N ARG A 580 -4.00 0.77 -32.89
CA ARG A 580 -5.18 0.00 -33.30
C ARG A 580 -6.37 0.30 -32.39
N ARG A 581 -7.10 1.36 -32.70
CA ARG A 581 -8.25 1.85 -31.89
C ARG A 581 -9.56 1.09 -32.08
N GLN A 582 -9.66 0.24 -33.11
CA GLN A 582 -10.84 -0.59 -33.38
C GLN A 582 -10.95 -1.83 -32.48
N TYR A 583 -9.89 -2.13 -31.71
CA TYR A 583 -9.82 -3.27 -30.82
C TYR A 583 -9.85 -2.81 -29.36
N GLY A 584 -10.65 -3.51 -28.54
CA GLY A 584 -10.77 -3.29 -27.10
C GLY A 584 -11.58 -2.07 -26.67
N CYS A 585 -11.58 -1.81 -25.36
CA CYS A 585 -12.29 -0.69 -24.75
C CYS A 585 -11.57 -0.13 -23.52
N ILE A 586 -11.89 1.12 -23.19
CA ILE A 586 -11.54 1.75 -21.91
C ILE A 586 -12.85 2.05 -21.20
N ARG A 587 -13.00 1.63 -19.94
CA ARG A 587 -14.22 1.85 -19.15
C ARG A 587 -13.92 2.32 -17.73
N PHE A 588 -14.73 3.22 -17.20
CA PHE A 588 -14.60 3.70 -15.80
C PHE A 588 -13.17 4.19 -15.46
N CYS A 589 -12.53 4.86 -16.42
CA CYS A 589 -11.17 5.39 -16.26
C CYS A 589 -11.16 6.90 -16.42
N TYR A 590 -10.16 7.54 -15.83
CA TYR A 590 -9.79 8.90 -16.22
C TYR A 590 -8.77 8.84 -17.36
N VAL A 591 -9.06 9.53 -18.46
CA VAL A 591 -8.17 9.63 -19.62
C VAL A 591 -7.93 11.12 -19.92
N PRO A 592 -6.67 11.58 -20.01
CA PRO A 592 -6.39 12.98 -20.28
C PRO A 592 -6.99 13.43 -21.62
N PRO A 593 -7.48 14.67 -21.72
CA PRO A 593 -7.88 15.27 -22.99
C PRO A 593 -6.79 15.12 -24.06
N CYS A 594 -7.18 15.09 -25.34
CA CYS A 594 -6.29 14.88 -26.49
C CYS A 594 -5.69 13.46 -26.65
N SER A 595 -5.97 12.53 -25.74
CA SER A 595 -5.57 11.13 -25.88
C SER A 595 -6.27 10.42 -27.05
N ARG A 596 -5.54 9.58 -27.79
CA ARG A 596 -6.04 8.74 -28.89
C ARG A 596 -6.22 7.30 -28.41
N THR A 597 -7.43 6.97 -27.96
CA THR A 597 -7.75 5.67 -27.35
C THR A 597 -8.76 4.86 -28.20
N PRO A 598 -8.99 3.57 -27.89
CA PRO A 598 -10.18 2.86 -28.36
C PRO A 598 -11.46 3.44 -27.72
N ARG A 599 -12.60 2.78 -27.96
CA ARG A 599 -13.91 3.22 -27.47
C ARG A 599 -13.88 3.39 -25.94
N ARG A 600 -14.36 4.55 -25.49
CA ARG A 600 -14.50 4.89 -24.08
C ARG A 600 -15.93 4.65 -23.62
N TYR A 601 -16.10 4.15 -22.40
CA TYR A 601 -17.39 3.89 -21.78
C TYR A 601 -17.37 4.40 -20.34
N ASN A 602 -18.24 5.34 -20.00
CA ASN A 602 -18.30 5.94 -18.65
C ASN A 602 -16.93 6.45 -18.13
N CYS A 603 -16.13 7.04 -19.01
CA CYS A 603 -14.82 7.60 -18.64
C CYS A 603 -14.93 9.08 -18.29
N GLN A 604 -13.99 9.56 -17.47
CA GLN A 604 -13.79 10.98 -17.22
C GLN A 604 -12.67 11.52 -18.11
N PRO A 605 -12.79 12.76 -18.62
CA PRO A 605 -13.85 13.75 -18.39
C PRO A 605 -15.06 13.64 -19.35
N ASP A 606 -15.22 12.55 -20.10
CA ASP A 606 -16.24 12.44 -21.16
C ASP A 606 -17.68 12.54 -20.62
N LEU A 607 -17.95 11.95 -19.45
CA LEU A 607 -19.27 12.04 -18.78
C LEU A 607 -19.61 13.47 -18.35
N VAL A 608 -18.63 14.19 -17.79
CA VAL A 608 -18.82 15.57 -17.33
C VAL A 608 -19.07 16.48 -18.52
N LYS A 609 -18.35 16.28 -19.64
CA LYS A 609 -18.61 17.01 -20.89
C LYS A 609 -20.03 16.77 -21.41
N ALA A 610 -20.49 15.52 -21.41
CA ALA A 610 -21.85 15.20 -21.82
C ALA A 610 -22.90 15.91 -20.93
N ALA A 611 -22.71 15.88 -19.61
CA ALA A 611 -23.60 16.56 -18.67
C ALA A 611 -23.58 18.09 -18.82
N VAL A 612 -22.42 18.69 -19.13
CA VAL A 612 -22.31 20.14 -19.40
C VAL A 612 -22.97 20.51 -20.71
N ALA A 613 -22.82 19.70 -21.76
CA ALA A 613 -23.50 19.95 -23.04
C ALA A 613 -25.02 19.99 -22.90
N GLU A 614 -25.60 19.13 -22.06
CA GLU A 614 -27.03 19.16 -21.70
C GLU A 614 -27.41 20.43 -20.94
N LYS A 615 -26.58 20.89 -19.98
CA LYS A 615 -26.82 22.13 -19.22
C LYS A 615 -26.69 23.39 -20.06
N ILE A 616 -25.77 23.42 -21.03
CA ILE A 616 -25.65 24.52 -22.00
C ILE A 616 -26.92 24.61 -22.84
N GLN A 617 -27.50 23.47 -23.26
CA GLN A 617 -28.79 23.45 -23.96
C GLN A 617 -29.93 23.99 -23.08
N GLN A 618 -29.82 23.88 -21.75
CA GLN A 618 -30.76 24.43 -20.77
C GLN A 618 -30.50 25.91 -20.41
N GLY A 619 -29.49 26.55 -21.01
CA GLY A 619 -29.21 27.98 -20.86
C GLY A 619 -28.24 28.36 -19.73
N GLU A 620 -27.53 27.40 -19.13
CA GLU A 620 -26.49 27.69 -18.14
C GLU A 620 -25.17 28.16 -18.79
N LEU A 621 -24.56 29.21 -18.24
CA LEU A 621 -23.27 29.77 -18.67
C LEU A 621 -22.10 28.98 -18.05
N ILE A 622 -21.96 27.71 -18.41
CA ILE A 622 -20.84 26.85 -18.00
C ILE A 622 -20.02 26.47 -19.23
N THR A 623 -18.69 26.55 -19.14
CA THR A 623 -17.82 26.12 -20.24
C THR A 623 -17.34 24.69 -20.04
N GLU A 624 -17.38 23.88 -21.10
CA GLU A 624 -16.89 22.48 -21.08
C GLU A 624 -15.42 22.39 -20.66
N GLU A 625 -14.61 23.39 -21.03
CA GLU A 625 -13.19 23.46 -20.69
C GLU A 625 -12.99 23.58 -19.18
N GLN A 626 -13.66 24.53 -18.52
CA GLN A 626 -13.53 24.74 -17.07
C GLN A 626 -13.89 23.48 -16.27
N GLU A 627 -14.98 22.81 -16.64
CA GLU A 627 -15.40 21.58 -15.96
C GLU A 627 -14.46 20.40 -16.23
N SER A 628 -13.91 20.30 -17.45
CA SER A 628 -12.87 19.32 -17.77
C SER A 628 -11.58 19.56 -16.99
N GLU A 629 -11.26 20.81 -16.68
CA GLU A 629 -10.10 21.16 -15.86
C GLU A 629 -10.30 20.88 -14.37
N ARG A 630 -11.54 21.01 -13.89
CA ARG A 630 -11.92 20.63 -12.52
C ARG A 630 -11.77 19.13 -12.30
N VAL A 631 -12.21 18.31 -13.26
CA VAL A 631 -12.20 16.83 -13.15
C VAL A 631 -10.87 16.27 -13.64
N LYS A 632 -9.81 16.55 -12.86
CA LYS A 632 -8.48 15.98 -13.02
C LYS A 632 -8.06 15.24 -11.74
N PRO A 633 -7.34 14.11 -11.84
CA PRO A 633 -6.82 13.43 -10.66
C PRO A 633 -5.89 14.37 -9.88
N GLN A 634 -6.15 14.49 -8.58
CA GLN A 634 -5.31 15.25 -7.66
C GLN A 634 -4.82 14.30 -6.57
N TYR A 635 -3.53 14.35 -6.28
CA TYR A 635 -2.87 13.46 -5.33
C TYR A 635 -2.28 14.26 -4.19
N ASN A 636 -2.23 13.66 -3.00
CA ASN A 636 -1.47 14.20 -1.87
C ASN A 636 0.03 14.23 -2.17
N SER A 637 0.53 13.23 -2.91
CA SER A 637 1.88 13.22 -3.47
C SER A 637 1.96 12.36 -4.72
N ILE A 638 2.80 12.78 -5.67
CA ILE A 638 3.15 12.04 -6.89
C ILE A 638 4.58 11.48 -6.86
N ARG A 639 5.33 11.70 -5.78
CA ARG A 639 6.74 11.30 -5.67
C ARG A 639 6.88 10.03 -4.86
N TYR A 640 7.48 9.00 -5.47
CA TYR A 640 7.81 7.77 -4.76
C TYR A 640 8.78 8.05 -3.60
N GLY A 641 8.55 7.43 -2.44
CA GLY A 641 9.28 7.69 -1.20
C GLY A 641 8.53 8.57 -0.20
N ARG A 642 7.49 9.32 -0.63
CA ARG A 642 6.58 10.04 0.27
C ARG A 642 5.49 9.11 0.81
N SER A 643 5.05 9.32 2.05
CA SER A 643 4.08 8.44 2.72
C SER A 643 2.68 8.43 2.08
N THR A 644 2.29 9.53 1.44
CA THR A 644 1.01 9.71 0.75
C THR A 644 1.11 9.52 -0.77
N TYR A 645 2.17 8.85 -1.24
CA TYR A 645 2.41 8.60 -2.65
C TYR A 645 1.20 7.92 -3.33
N CYS A 646 0.76 8.51 -4.44
CA CYS A 646 -0.37 8.07 -5.26
C CYS A 646 -1.74 8.11 -4.54
N GLN A 647 -1.82 8.62 -3.31
CA GLN A 647 -3.08 8.73 -2.59
C GLN A 647 -3.88 9.93 -3.13
N LEU A 648 -5.13 9.71 -3.54
CA LEU A 648 -6.01 10.79 -3.98
C LEU A 648 -6.21 11.81 -2.85
N ALA A 649 -6.10 13.09 -3.22
CA ALA A 649 -6.29 14.22 -2.33
C ALA A 649 -7.77 14.37 -1.96
N ALA A 650 -8.05 14.91 -0.77
CA ALA A 650 -9.43 15.19 -0.35
C ALA A 650 -10.16 16.15 -1.31
N THR A 651 -9.42 17.06 -1.94
CA THR A 651 -9.90 18.03 -2.93
C THR A 651 -10.11 17.45 -4.33
N CYS A 652 -9.72 16.19 -4.57
CA CYS A 652 -9.97 15.55 -5.85
C CYS A 652 -11.47 15.45 -6.12
N ALA A 653 -11.84 15.58 -7.40
CA ALA A 653 -13.22 15.57 -7.87
C ALA A 653 -13.95 14.27 -7.46
N GLU A 654 -15.21 14.39 -7.03
CA GLU A 654 -16.04 13.23 -6.65
C GLU A 654 -16.23 12.28 -7.83
N GLU A 655 -16.24 12.79 -9.06
CA GLU A 655 -16.32 12.01 -10.29
C GLU A 655 -15.15 11.04 -10.50
N ILE A 656 -14.03 11.27 -9.81
CA ILE A 656 -12.86 10.39 -9.81
C ILE A 656 -12.85 9.53 -8.54
N LYS A 657 -13.14 10.13 -7.38
CA LYS A 657 -13.21 9.42 -6.11
C LYS A 657 -14.33 8.37 -6.08
N ARG A 658 -15.41 8.53 -6.83
CA ARG A 658 -16.52 7.56 -6.96
C ARG A 658 -16.75 7.12 -8.39
N GLY A 659 -15.72 7.23 -9.23
CA GLY A 659 -15.82 7.07 -10.67
C GLY A 659 -15.72 5.64 -11.18
N ALA A 660 -15.36 4.69 -10.33
CA ALA A 660 -15.25 3.28 -10.71
C ALA A 660 -16.63 2.65 -10.99
N ASP A 661 -16.63 1.46 -11.59
CA ASP A 661 -17.85 0.70 -11.91
C ASP A 661 -18.72 0.36 -10.69
N ASP A 662 -18.10 0.16 -9.53
CA ASP A 662 -18.72 -0.12 -8.25
C ASP A 662 -18.80 1.12 -7.33
N GLU A 663 -18.67 2.31 -7.92
CA GLU A 663 -18.63 3.63 -7.26
C GLU A 663 -17.47 3.81 -6.27
N SER A 664 -16.46 2.94 -6.30
CA SER A 664 -15.19 3.14 -5.59
C SER A 664 -14.31 4.18 -6.29
N GLU A 665 -13.16 4.45 -5.69
CA GLU A 665 -12.15 5.32 -6.29
C GLU A 665 -11.47 4.63 -7.50
N MET A 666 -11.21 5.41 -8.54
CA MET A 666 -10.40 4.96 -9.67
C MET A 666 -8.91 4.86 -9.25
N GLY A 667 -8.17 3.94 -9.85
CA GLY A 667 -6.72 3.82 -9.71
C GLY A 667 -6.28 2.70 -8.75
N VAL A 668 -5.01 2.75 -8.36
CA VAL A 668 -4.35 1.68 -7.58
C VAL A 668 -5.02 1.35 -6.23
N PHE A 669 -5.65 2.34 -5.60
CA PHE A 669 -6.25 2.19 -4.27
C PHE A 669 -7.74 1.83 -4.31
N HIS A 670 -8.29 1.52 -5.48
CA HIS A 670 -9.69 1.09 -5.66
C HIS A 670 -10.16 0.05 -4.63
N ASN A 671 -9.35 -0.99 -4.35
CA ASN A 671 -9.70 -2.05 -3.41
C ASN A 671 -9.68 -1.62 -1.93
N LEU A 672 -9.30 -0.38 -1.62
CA LEU A 672 -9.44 0.18 -0.27
C LEU A 672 -10.88 0.62 0.02
N TYR A 673 -11.68 0.88 -1.02
CA TYR A 673 -13.07 1.33 -0.91
C TYR A 673 -13.23 2.53 0.02
N GLN A 674 -12.29 3.50 -0.09
CA GLN A 674 -12.28 4.68 0.77
C GLN A 674 -13.59 5.49 0.71
N PRO A 675 -14.22 5.72 -0.46
CA PRO A 675 -15.48 6.45 -0.54
C PRO A 675 -16.61 5.75 0.21
N GLN A 676 -16.72 4.43 0.06
CA GLN A 676 -17.73 3.62 0.74
C GLN A 676 -17.49 3.60 2.25
N ARG A 677 -16.24 3.45 2.70
CA ARG A 677 -15.87 3.55 4.12
C ARG A 677 -16.23 4.91 4.71
N THR A 678 -15.93 6.00 4.00
CA THR A 678 -16.28 7.36 4.43
C THR A 678 -17.79 7.56 4.49
N ALA A 679 -18.53 7.10 3.47
CA ALA A 679 -20.00 7.21 3.45
C ALA A 679 -20.64 6.42 4.60
N ASN A 680 -20.17 5.20 4.83
CA ASN A 680 -20.61 4.34 5.92
C ASN A 680 -20.34 5.00 7.29
N LEU A 681 -19.12 5.51 7.48
CA LEU A 681 -18.75 6.23 8.69
C LEU A 681 -19.61 7.48 8.89
N GLN A 682 -19.79 8.32 7.87
CA GLN A 682 -20.59 9.54 7.97
C GLN A 682 -22.03 9.26 8.40
N ARG A 683 -22.65 8.20 7.86
CA ARG A 683 -24.00 7.81 8.26
C ARG A 683 -24.06 7.39 9.72
N HIS A 684 -23.13 6.56 10.18
CA HIS A 684 -23.08 6.17 11.58
C HIS A 684 -22.82 7.38 12.48
N LEU A 685 -21.90 8.28 12.12
CA LEU A 685 -21.71 9.51 12.88
C LEU A 685 -23.01 10.30 13.02
N ASN A 686 -23.78 10.46 11.94
CA ASN A 686 -25.08 11.13 12.00
C ASN A 686 -26.09 10.41 12.94
N GLU A 687 -26.05 9.08 13.04
CA GLU A 687 -26.93 8.29 13.92
C GLU A 687 -26.55 8.39 15.42
N TYR A 688 -25.25 8.48 15.71
CA TYR A 688 -24.71 8.43 17.07
C TYR A 688 -24.36 9.80 17.67
N THR A 689 -24.42 10.87 16.87
CA THR A 689 -24.16 12.25 17.31
C THR A 689 -25.34 12.82 18.12
N PRO A 690 -25.08 13.54 19.24
CA PRO A 690 -26.13 14.21 20.00
C PRO A 690 -26.88 15.26 19.18
N ALA A 691 -28.16 15.47 19.48
CA ALA A 691 -28.93 16.55 18.89
C ALA A 691 -28.27 17.92 19.14
N GLY A 692 -28.15 18.74 18.10
CA GLY A 692 -27.52 20.06 18.16
C GLY A 692 -25.99 20.04 18.03
N ALA A 693 -25.37 18.88 17.87
CA ALA A 693 -23.96 18.75 17.48
C ALA A 693 -23.84 18.26 16.02
N GLU A 694 -22.74 18.62 15.37
CA GLU A 694 -22.38 18.19 14.03
C GLU A 694 -20.99 17.59 14.04
N VAL A 695 -20.82 16.40 13.48
CA VAL A 695 -19.52 15.75 13.34
C VAL A 695 -19.06 15.82 11.89
N GLY A 696 -17.85 16.33 11.69
CA GLY A 696 -17.18 16.33 10.39
C GLY A 696 -15.94 15.44 10.41
N ILE A 697 -15.74 14.69 9.33
CA ILE A 697 -14.56 13.85 9.11
C ILE A 697 -13.42 14.72 8.59
N ILE A 698 -12.26 14.64 9.26
CA ILE A 698 -11.04 15.35 8.86
C ILE A 698 -9.94 14.33 8.62
N TYR A 699 -9.43 14.26 7.39
CA TYR A 699 -8.27 13.42 7.08
C TYR A 699 -7.00 14.04 7.67
N ALA A 700 -6.31 13.30 8.53
CA ALA A 700 -5.08 13.74 9.20
C ALA A 700 -3.80 13.38 8.42
N SER A 701 -3.96 12.80 7.22
CA SER A 701 -2.90 12.30 6.32
C SER A 701 -2.65 13.23 5.14
#